data_AF-A0A395WBT4-F1
#
_entry.id   AF-A0A395WBT4-F1
#
_cell.length_a   1.000
_cell.length_b   1.000
_cell.length_c   1.000
_cell.angle_alpha   90.00
_cell.angle_beta   90.00
_cell.angle_gamma   90.00
#
_symmetry.space_group_name_H-M   'P 1'
#
loop_
_entity.id
_entity.type
_entity.pdbx_description
1 polymer ?
#
loop_
_entity_poly.entity_id
_entity_poly.type
_entity_poly.pdbx_seq_one_letter_code
_entity_poly.pdbx_strand_id
1 'polypeptide(L)'
;MENNMVDSVFKGMLNPEVHEQVVELENLLRNSGTNQMSLYIESDDLLKLEEFSKNIIELLKGMNLISYPARRPLSLFLKQYLMTKTINCVVIDAIEEDGINKDKWELLKQNLKDSHIFTIFLTTKEHGDELRKQYSNDFFNTFDFVIRLKPYSISEIISGAEYALENSGLTYDKNTFLPAYEEWIRTVYHRADLQGEAFVEGIIKRLIRQSMKLNQDGNVTPESIPVYWKRELSEDVQKDIEDKYSKYTSIKTILNLVQTNKEHDVLRNTYNLCIETNNDSLVKDFARDYARLLNSQNYDVIYSTFVEEVDVRKLIEMENLQNQHGLIVVKELDDLDLEDATSKAALDCLLENISNSKNDLVWIVNTKMDCIKDKLESFKFIEKTPSKINVDKQECDINEIITILGKSQSNEFSHEIYVDWNGKEEKIASFDSGKNSFEYAYTIPLSFANDLPNQTEGKVSFRLDTYYNGEFIGSDTTSNIRVIIPETYKSVIELVEVVKEDGSKLDEFKPNEDRLKFKIHVNGSCGATIKSIQTSLEGKTYFGEEFITDPLEHGGELNYKVEIVDSRNRFTTKTGSINVKEVEKQVEEKLDPIMHPDFLKVQEKENQLHELVKDIKSNPNEKNVLLLAMSTLPNERQRQVLKYVVDDSIKELFDQGNAEGSYFYQLEPVPKMLVEELSKNNEKLDYIYALNTFASNNSKSFLTDGVEKNIYYSDEFKEYTAFEYFQERCSKIIDKEDIIDIPVEKEKDVVDVSTALYDFTTRLVQLTKNYKVNLYVDIHGGFRDTATVLNAVLMLINNINNIELKDVYSVKFSNPEGIIKSVKKTSNIYDFVGGMQEFLSFGRSNGLIRFNETIQNGTDVMLVDAINNISDSILLNRMNNFSMNLKDLSETLKQNELQGFYGIVKGLVSNNYKVQIKNRTYDLLGRDSDYLPAQLKWCLDKKLLQQALVLIESQTAVTLVNNNIIIGSEGRNHDYPFFGDWVKYSLCKSENEDSIYVRFDKEPLLSFEKSEAISNDTMEVCDENYKMSYFTTYKPYFNDIDVNLGEGRVINEILKLKNTNWDATKYYEQKKGVKRGLGVYYLNNDIYNLGLSYKKGLKPIPVNQELVKKNVNRVYLKDLYVLMYIYKGLKRYRNSVAHASEVDDQNIPNLTRSEVEKWIELFIIRLDKFLKDVAPICGGIFR
;
A
#
# COMPACT_ATOMS: atom_id res chain seq x y z
N MET A 1 -30.34 -3.27 -47.93
CA MET A 1 -29.11 -2.83 -48.63
C MET A 1 -28.73 -3.92 -49.63
N GLU A 2 -27.75 -3.69 -50.50
CA GLU A 2 -27.08 -4.79 -51.18
C GLU A 2 -26.29 -5.58 -50.14
N ASN A 3 -26.42 -6.91 -50.11
CA ASN A 3 -25.66 -7.74 -49.18
C ASN A 3 -24.22 -7.83 -49.67
N ASN A 4 -23.38 -6.89 -49.21
CA ASN A 4 -21.94 -6.96 -49.41
C ASN A 4 -21.42 -8.25 -48.77
N MET A 5 -20.88 -9.14 -49.60
CA MET A 5 -20.53 -10.49 -49.17
C MET A 5 -19.32 -10.48 -48.22
N VAL A 6 -18.44 -9.48 -48.35
CA VAL A 6 -17.36 -9.18 -47.39
C VAL A 6 -17.91 -9.00 -45.98
N ASP A 7 -18.87 -8.09 -45.78
CA ASP A 7 -19.41 -7.77 -44.45
C ASP A 7 -20.06 -9.00 -43.78
N SER A 8 -20.73 -9.84 -44.56
CA SER A 8 -21.34 -11.07 -44.06
C SER A 8 -20.34 -12.17 -43.69
N VAL A 9 -19.17 -12.21 -44.34
CA VAL A 9 -18.14 -13.25 -44.12
C VAL A 9 -17.17 -12.83 -43.01
N PHE A 10 -16.77 -11.56 -42.98
CA PHE A 10 -15.88 -11.00 -41.96
C PHE A 10 -16.62 -10.37 -40.76
N LYS A 11 -17.96 -10.47 -40.73
CA LYS A 11 -18.80 -10.15 -39.56
C LYS A 11 -18.63 -8.71 -39.05
N GLY A 12 -18.33 -7.76 -39.93
CA GLY A 12 -18.00 -6.37 -39.57
C GLY A 12 -16.63 -6.16 -38.89
N MET A 13 -15.80 -7.19 -38.74
CA MET A 13 -14.52 -7.15 -38.01
C MET A 13 -13.32 -6.73 -38.86
N LEU A 14 -13.53 -5.85 -39.84
CA LEU A 14 -12.47 -5.26 -40.68
C LEU A 14 -12.35 -3.76 -40.41
N ASN A 15 -11.12 -3.29 -40.21
CA ASN A 15 -10.83 -1.85 -40.30
C ASN A 15 -11.03 -1.37 -41.76
N PRO A 16 -11.33 -0.06 -41.99
CA PRO A 16 -11.69 0.45 -43.31
C PRO A 16 -10.62 0.22 -44.40
N GLU A 17 -9.33 0.30 -44.04
CA GLU A 17 -8.20 0.13 -44.97
C GLU A 17 -8.12 -1.31 -45.51
N VAL A 18 -8.33 -2.31 -44.64
CA VAL A 18 -8.36 -3.72 -45.04
C VAL A 18 -9.71 -4.09 -45.69
N HIS A 19 -10.81 -3.45 -45.30
CA HIS A 19 -12.12 -3.63 -45.93
C HIS A 19 -12.09 -3.26 -47.42
N GLU A 20 -11.54 -2.08 -47.74
CA GLU A 20 -11.38 -1.63 -49.14
C GLU A 20 -10.50 -2.59 -49.95
N GLN A 21 -9.38 -3.08 -49.38
CA GLN A 21 -8.52 -4.10 -50.01
C GLN A 21 -9.25 -5.43 -50.27
N VAL A 22 -10.10 -5.89 -49.36
CA VAL A 22 -10.87 -7.14 -49.54
C VAL A 22 -11.98 -6.95 -50.59
N VAL A 23 -12.61 -5.77 -50.66
CA VAL A 23 -13.58 -5.42 -51.71
C VAL A 23 -12.88 -5.29 -53.07
N GLU A 24 -11.68 -4.73 -53.17
CA GLU A 24 -10.89 -4.71 -54.40
C GLU A 24 -10.55 -6.14 -54.86
N LEU A 25 -10.06 -6.99 -53.93
CA LEU A 25 -9.76 -8.40 -54.20
C LEU A 25 -11.00 -9.17 -54.67
N GLU A 26 -12.17 -8.97 -54.05
CA GLU A 26 -13.42 -9.59 -54.49
C GLU A 26 -13.78 -9.17 -55.93
N ASN A 27 -13.70 -7.88 -56.24
CA ASN A 27 -13.99 -7.36 -57.58
C ASN A 27 -12.99 -7.89 -58.63
N LEU A 28 -11.71 -8.01 -58.31
CA LEU A 28 -10.70 -8.61 -59.17
C LEU A 28 -11.04 -10.09 -59.44
N LEU A 29 -11.30 -10.87 -58.39
CA LEU A 29 -11.66 -12.29 -58.47
C LEU A 29 -12.95 -12.54 -59.25
N ARG A 30 -13.95 -11.65 -59.16
CA ARG A 30 -15.20 -11.74 -59.96
C ARG A 30 -14.97 -11.54 -61.47
N ASN A 31 -13.95 -10.76 -61.85
CA ASN A 31 -13.63 -10.48 -63.25
C ASN A 31 -12.63 -11.47 -63.85
N SER A 32 -11.64 -11.91 -63.08
CA SER A 32 -10.50 -12.71 -63.55
C SER A 32 -10.56 -14.20 -63.17
N GLY A 33 -11.35 -14.57 -62.17
CA GLY A 33 -11.31 -15.90 -61.56
C GLY A 33 -10.04 -16.14 -60.72
N THR A 34 -9.75 -17.41 -60.43
CA THR A 34 -8.70 -17.85 -59.49
C THR A 34 -7.42 -18.40 -60.15
N ASN A 35 -7.35 -18.43 -61.48
CA ASN A 35 -6.23 -19.06 -62.19
C ASN A 35 -4.93 -18.27 -62.03
N GLN A 36 -3.86 -18.96 -61.61
CA GLN A 36 -2.50 -18.41 -61.44
C GLN A 36 -2.39 -17.19 -60.48
N MET A 37 -3.39 -16.94 -59.64
CA MET A 37 -3.38 -15.81 -58.70
C MET A 37 -2.87 -16.21 -57.32
N SER A 38 -2.02 -15.36 -56.76
CA SER A 38 -1.39 -15.49 -55.45
C SER A 38 -1.71 -14.30 -54.53
N LEU A 39 -2.10 -14.61 -53.29
CA LEU A 39 -2.44 -13.65 -52.24
C LEU A 39 -1.43 -13.77 -51.11
N TYR A 40 -0.70 -12.70 -50.81
CA TYR A 40 0.17 -12.60 -49.65
C TYR A 40 -0.58 -11.91 -48.49
N ILE A 41 -0.50 -12.50 -47.29
CA ILE A 41 -1.09 -11.94 -46.07
C ILE A 41 -0.02 -11.96 -44.97
N GLU A 42 0.22 -10.79 -44.36
CA GLU A 42 1.11 -10.67 -43.20
C GLU A 42 0.42 -10.03 -42.00
N SER A 43 0.83 -10.44 -40.80
CA SER A 43 0.45 -9.79 -39.54
C SER A 43 1.54 -9.93 -38.48
N ASP A 44 1.48 -9.08 -37.46
CA ASP A 44 2.08 -9.29 -36.14
C ASP A 44 1.15 -10.08 -35.19
N ASP A 45 -0.14 -10.21 -35.51
CA ASP A 45 -1.14 -10.98 -34.77
C ASP A 45 -1.41 -12.34 -35.45
N LEU A 46 -0.93 -13.43 -34.84
CA LEU A 46 -1.09 -14.78 -35.36
C LEU A 46 -2.56 -15.25 -35.38
N LEU A 47 -3.36 -14.86 -34.39
CA LEU A 47 -4.78 -15.28 -34.30
C LEU A 47 -5.59 -14.58 -35.39
N LYS A 48 -5.40 -13.27 -35.57
CA LYS A 48 -6.02 -12.51 -36.66
C LYS A 48 -5.58 -13.00 -38.03
N LEU A 49 -4.31 -13.38 -38.20
CA LEU A 49 -3.81 -13.98 -39.44
C LEU A 49 -4.52 -15.32 -39.76
N GLU A 50 -4.75 -16.18 -38.77
CA GLU A 50 -5.51 -17.41 -38.95
C GLU A 50 -7.00 -17.14 -39.26
N GLU A 51 -7.70 -16.36 -38.42
CA GLU A 51 -9.13 -16.05 -38.59
C GLU A 51 -9.41 -15.36 -39.94
N PHE A 52 -8.59 -14.37 -40.31
CA PHE A 52 -8.70 -13.69 -41.61
C PHE A 52 -8.45 -14.65 -42.79
N SER A 53 -7.45 -15.55 -42.71
CA SER A 53 -7.18 -16.52 -43.78
C SER A 53 -8.34 -17.50 -43.99
N LYS A 54 -8.99 -17.94 -42.91
CA LYS A 54 -10.20 -18.77 -42.95
C LYS A 54 -11.35 -18.01 -43.62
N ASN A 55 -11.53 -16.75 -43.28
CA ASN A 55 -12.63 -15.95 -43.80
C ASN A 55 -12.44 -15.63 -45.30
N ILE A 56 -11.21 -15.44 -45.80
CA ILE A 56 -10.92 -15.40 -47.24
C ILE A 56 -11.34 -16.71 -47.95
N ILE A 57 -11.11 -17.88 -47.34
CA ILE A 57 -11.54 -19.18 -47.90
C ILE A 57 -13.07 -19.30 -47.94
N GLU A 58 -13.77 -18.77 -46.94
CA GLU A 58 -15.24 -18.74 -46.90
C GLU A 58 -15.82 -17.76 -47.94
N LEU A 59 -15.18 -16.61 -48.16
CA LEU A 59 -15.49 -15.66 -49.24
C LEU A 59 -15.39 -16.36 -50.62
N LEU A 60 -14.23 -16.99 -50.91
CA LEU A 60 -13.98 -17.71 -52.17
C LEU A 60 -14.96 -18.88 -52.41
N LYS A 61 -15.43 -19.55 -51.35
CA LYS A 61 -16.49 -20.57 -51.43
C LYS A 61 -17.85 -19.94 -51.74
N GLY A 62 -18.20 -18.82 -51.11
CA GLY A 62 -19.42 -18.06 -51.40
C GLY A 62 -19.51 -17.60 -52.86
N MET A 63 -18.37 -17.27 -53.46
CA MET A 63 -18.23 -16.95 -54.89
C MET A 63 -18.34 -18.17 -55.82
N ASN A 64 -18.38 -19.39 -55.29
CA ASN A 64 -18.22 -20.66 -56.01
C ASN A 64 -16.90 -20.78 -56.82
N LEU A 65 -15.86 -20.04 -56.42
CA LEU A 65 -14.56 -20.05 -57.11
C LEU A 65 -13.63 -21.20 -56.66
N ILE A 66 -13.84 -21.73 -55.45
CA ILE A 66 -13.07 -22.85 -54.89
C ILE A 66 -14.00 -23.90 -54.27
N SER A 67 -13.47 -25.09 -54.00
CA SER A 67 -14.26 -26.22 -53.45
C SER A 67 -13.45 -27.08 -52.48
N TYR A 68 -12.17 -27.28 -52.75
CA TYR A 68 -11.28 -28.15 -51.98
C TYR A 68 -9.99 -27.38 -51.59
N PRO A 69 -10.06 -26.51 -50.57
CA PRO A 69 -8.90 -25.83 -50.02
C PRO A 69 -8.03 -26.80 -49.17
N ALA A 70 -6.73 -26.58 -49.12
CA ALA A 70 -5.81 -27.32 -48.24
C ALA A 70 -4.71 -26.43 -47.64
N ARG A 71 -4.49 -26.48 -46.31
CA ARG A 71 -3.36 -25.82 -45.64
C ARG A 71 -2.15 -26.74 -45.58
N ARG A 72 -0.94 -26.22 -45.85
CA ARG A 72 0.32 -26.96 -45.99
C ARG A 72 1.52 -26.08 -45.56
N PRO A 73 2.54 -26.61 -44.86
CA PRO A 73 3.76 -25.85 -44.58
C PRO A 73 4.60 -25.64 -45.86
N LEU A 74 5.38 -24.56 -45.89
CA LEU A 74 6.20 -24.14 -47.02
C LEU A 74 7.11 -25.24 -47.58
N SER A 75 7.90 -25.92 -46.74
CA SER A 75 8.77 -27.04 -47.15
C SER A 75 8.06 -28.28 -47.69
N LEU A 76 6.71 -28.34 -47.62
CA LEU A 76 5.90 -29.34 -48.30
C LEU A 76 5.37 -28.84 -49.66
N PHE A 77 4.97 -27.56 -49.74
CA PHE A 77 4.57 -26.91 -50.99
C PHE A 77 5.73 -26.85 -52.01
N LEU A 78 6.93 -26.53 -51.55
CA LEU A 78 8.14 -26.45 -52.39
C LEU A 78 8.48 -27.76 -53.13
N LYS A 79 7.99 -28.92 -52.66
CA LYS A 79 8.36 -30.25 -53.19
C LYS A 79 7.55 -30.73 -54.40
N GLN A 80 6.55 -29.96 -54.88
CA GLN A 80 5.66 -30.21 -56.04
C GLN A 80 4.84 -31.54 -56.06
N TYR A 81 5.43 -32.68 -55.73
CA TYR A 81 4.93 -34.06 -55.97
C TYR A 81 3.64 -34.49 -55.23
N LEU A 82 2.96 -33.59 -54.49
CA LEU A 82 1.81 -33.91 -53.64
C LEU A 82 0.52 -33.14 -53.98
N MET A 83 0.51 -32.40 -55.09
CA MET A 83 -0.67 -31.65 -55.55
C MET A 83 -1.61 -32.57 -56.34
N THR A 84 -2.61 -33.15 -55.67
CA THR A 84 -3.67 -33.93 -56.33
C THR A 84 -4.59 -33.04 -57.16
N LYS A 85 -5.03 -33.52 -58.34
CA LYS A 85 -5.87 -32.79 -59.32
C LYS A 85 -7.23 -32.25 -58.81
N THR A 86 -7.59 -32.54 -57.56
CA THR A 86 -8.83 -32.11 -56.90
C THR A 86 -8.68 -30.82 -56.09
N ILE A 87 -7.46 -30.42 -55.73
CA ILE A 87 -7.21 -29.22 -54.91
C ILE A 87 -7.26 -27.98 -55.80
N ASN A 88 -8.09 -27.00 -55.46
CA ASN A 88 -8.22 -25.73 -56.21
C ASN A 88 -7.90 -24.46 -55.39
N CYS A 89 -7.53 -24.62 -54.11
CA CYS A 89 -6.90 -23.57 -53.30
C CYS A 89 -5.87 -24.19 -52.34
N VAL A 90 -4.72 -23.54 -52.12
CA VAL A 90 -3.75 -23.91 -51.08
C VAL A 90 -3.41 -22.72 -50.21
N VAL A 91 -3.40 -22.94 -48.89
CA VAL A 91 -2.81 -22.03 -47.91
C VAL A 91 -1.42 -22.55 -47.58
N ILE A 92 -0.40 -21.74 -47.88
CA ILE A 92 0.98 -21.97 -47.51
C ILE A 92 1.20 -21.34 -46.13
N ASP A 93 1.63 -22.18 -45.20
CA ASP A 93 2.09 -21.76 -43.90
C ASP A 93 3.60 -21.50 -43.92
N ALA A 94 3.98 -20.24 -43.72
CA ALA A 94 5.36 -19.78 -43.60
C ALA A 94 5.56 -18.99 -42.29
N ILE A 95 4.89 -19.45 -41.22
CA ILE A 95 5.05 -18.98 -39.84
C ILE A 95 6.12 -19.80 -39.10
N GLU A 96 6.32 -21.08 -39.47
CA GLU A 96 7.15 -22.06 -38.75
C GLU A 96 8.57 -22.32 -39.34
N GLU A 97 9.09 -21.52 -40.28
CA GLU A 97 10.36 -21.83 -40.97
C GLU A 97 11.47 -20.77 -40.84
N ASP A 98 12.66 -21.22 -40.41
CA ASP A 98 13.92 -20.48 -40.31
C ASP A 98 14.41 -19.92 -41.67
N GLY A 99 13.77 -18.85 -42.14
CA GLY A 99 14.17 -18.08 -43.31
C GLY A 99 13.96 -18.75 -44.67
N ILE A 100 13.79 -17.92 -45.71
CA ILE A 100 13.71 -18.34 -47.10
C ILE A 100 15.00 -17.97 -47.82
N ASN A 101 15.93 -18.94 -47.90
CA ASN A 101 17.15 -18.78 -48.68
C ASN A 101 16.84 -18.65 -50.19
N LYS A 102 17.82 -18.17 -50.96
CA LYS A 102 17.62 -17.83 -52.38
C LYS A 102 17.08 -18.99 -53.22
N ASP A 103 17.52 -20.23 -52.92
CA ASP A 103 17.08 -21.41 -53.68
C ASP A 103 15.64 -21.81 -53.34
N LYS A 104 15.22 -21.73 -52.05
CA LYS A 104 13.80 -21.84 -51.66
C LYS A 104 12.97 -20.72 -52.33
N TRP A 105 13.50 -19.51 -52.44
CA TRP A 105 12.79 -18.34 -52.97
C TRP A 105 12.54 -18.42 -54.48
N GLU A 106 13.55 -18.79 -55.29
CA GLU A 106 13.33 -19.04 -56.73
C GLU A 106 12.34 -20.20 -56.97
N LEU A 107 12.42 -21.26 -56.15
CA LEU A 107 11.49 -22.40 -56.23
C LEU A 107 10.06 -22.03 -55.81
N LEU A 108 9.88 -21.11 -54.86
CA LEU A 108 8.57 -20.53 -54.52
C LEU A 108 8.01 -19.74 -55.70
N LYS A 109 8.79 -18.82 -56.28
CA LYS A 109 8.40 -18.03 -57.47
C LYS A 109 8.03 -18.90 -58.65
N GLN A 110 8.74 -20.00 -58.88
CA GLN A 110 8.37 -20.97 -59.91
C GLN A 110 7.05 -21.67 -59.57
N ASN A 111 6.90 -22.22 -58.37
CA ASN A 111 5.69 -22.96 -57.98
C ASN A 111 4.43 -22.09 -57.97
N LEU A 112 4.54 -20.78 -57.70
CA LEU A 112 3.42 -19.84 -57.82
C LEU A 112 2.98 -19.67 -59.29
N LYS A 113 3.94 -19.53 -60.22
CA LYS A 113 3.67 -19.30 -61.65
C LYS A 113 3.20 -20.56 -62.40
N ASP A 114 3.77 -21.72 -62.06
CA ASP A 114 3.43 -23.01 -62.66
C ASP A 114 2.12 -23.61 -62.11
N SER A 115 1.44 -22.94 -61.18
CA SER A 115 0.24 -23.41 -60.47
C SER A 115 -1.08 -22.93 -61.07
N HIS A 116 -2.00 -23.86 -61.35
CA HIS A 116 -3.41 -23.57 -61.65
C HIS A 116 -4.30 -23.48 -60.38
N ILE A 117 -3.70 -23.21 -59.21
CA ILE A 117 -4.34 -23.33 -57.89
C ILE A 117 -4.16 -22.01 -57.14
N PHE A 118 -5.26 -21.43 -56.67
CA PHE A 118 -5.24 -20.17 -55.90
C PHE A 118 -4.38 -20.34 -54.64
N THR A 119 -3.37 -19.50 -54.48
CA THR A 119 -2.35 -19.70 -53.44
C THR A 119 -2.34 -18.55 -52.44
N ILE A 120 -2.65 -18.84 -51.18
CA ILE A 120 -2.60 -17.89 -50.07
C ILE A 120 -1.30 -18.14 -49.31
N PHE A 121 -0.46 -17.12 -49.15
CA PHE A 121 0.81 -17.19 -48.42
C PHE A 121 0.69 -16.44 -47.09
N LEU A 122 0.80 -17.16 -45.97
CA LEU A 122 0.72 -16.60 -44.62
C LEU A 122 2.11 -16.50 -44.00
N THR A 123 2.47 -15.33 -43.48
CA THR A 123 3.73 -15.17 -42.73
C THR A 123 3.64 -14.05 -41.69
N THR A 124 4.61 -13.98 -40.78
CA THR A 124 4.69 -12.90 -39.79
C THR A 124 5.31 -11.64 -40.38
N LYS A 125 4.92 -10.48 -39.86
CA LYS A 125 5.45 -9.17 -40.26
C LYS A 125 6.98 -9.07 -40.19
N GLU A 126 7.59 -9.72 -39.20
CA GLU A 126 9.04 -9.79 -39.02
C GLU A 126 9.73 -10.52 -40.18
N HIS A 127 9.28 -11.74 -40.50
CA HIS A 127 9.77 -12.49 -41.66
C HIS A 127 9.44 -11.78 -42.98
N GLY A 128 8.28 -11.14 -43.09
CA GLY A 128 7.90 -10.29 -44.22
C GLY A 128 8.87 -9.13 -44.46
N ASP A 129 9.33 -8.48 -43.39
CA ASP A 129 10.34 -7.41 -43.47
C ASP A 129 11.73 -7.93 -43.82
N GLU A 130 12.12 -9.12 -43.38
CA GLU A 130 13.35 -9.77 -43.86
C GLU A 130 13.29 -10.06 -45.36
N LEU A 131 12.20 -10.67 -45.85
CA LEU A 131 12.00 -10.96 -47.27
C LEU A 131 12.02 -9.68 -48.13
N ARG A 132 11.40 -8.59 -47.64
CA ARG A 132 11.48 -7.27 -48.29
C ARG A 132 12.89 -6.71 -48.32
N LYS A 133 13.64 -6.75 -47.22
CA LYS A 133 15.05 -6.31 -47.17
C LYS A 133 15.94 -7.14 -48.10
N GLN A 134 15.71 -8.45 -48.18
CA GLN A 134 16.54 -9.38 -48.94
C GLN A 134 16.25 -9.40 -50.45
N TYR A 135 14.98 -9.28 -50.86
CA TYR A 135 14.55 -9.45 -52.26
C TYR A 135 13.92 -8.19 -52.89
N SER A 136 13.49 -7.20 -52.08
CA SER A 136 13.07 -5.86 -52.51
C SER A 136 12.12 -5.85 -53.72
N ASN A 137 12.54 -5.39 -54.91
CA ASN A 137 11.68 -5.33 -56.09
C ASN A 137 11.20 -6.72 -56.56
N ASP A 138 11.97 -7.79 -56.32
CA ASP A 138 11.59 -9.15 -56.71
C ASP A 138 10.49 -9.71 -55.79
N PHE A 139 10.44 -9.27 -54.52
CA PHE A 139 9.34 -9.57 -53.60
C PHE A 139 8.01 -8.98 -54.09
N PHE A 140 7.98 -7.68 -54.44
CA PHE A 140 6.76 -7.01 -54.92
C PHE A 140 6.29 -7.50 -56.30
N ASN A 141 7.13 -8.19 -57.07
CA ASN A 141 6.78 -8.83 -58.35
C ASN A 141 6.51 -10.35 -58.22
N THR A 142 6.42 -10.89 -56.99
CA THR A 142 6.19 -12.32 -56.72
C THR A 142 4.74 -12.65 -56.37
N PHE A 143 4.00 -11.71 -55.79
CA PHE A 143 2.61 -11.90 -55.35
C PHE A 143 1.66 -10.93 -56.08
N ASP A 144 0.50 -11.41 -56.50
CA ASP A 144 -0.47 -10.63 -57.30
C ASP A 144 -1.31 -9.69 -56.44
N PHE A 145 -1.53 -10.03 -55.17
CA PHE A 145 -2.24 -9.18 -54.20
C PHE A 145 -1.59 -9.30 -52.81
N VAL A 146 -1.60 -8.20 -52.05
CA VAL A 146 -0.91 -8.06 -50.75
C VAL A 146 -1.84 -7.42 -49.74
N ILE A 147 -2.17 -8.13 -48.66
CA ILE A 147 -2.95 -7.61 -47.53
C ILE A 147 -2.07 -7.56 -46.27
N ARG A 148 -2.20 -6.46 -45.53
CA ARG A 148 -1.43 -6.21 -44.29
C ARG A 148 -2.38 -6.05 -43.10
N LEU A 149 -2.29 -6.96 -42.15
CA LEU A 149 -3.15 -6.98 -40.97
C LEU A 149 -2.40 -6.40 -39.77
N LYS A 150 -2.87 -5.25 -39.28
CA LYS A 150 -2.60 -4.78 -37.90
C LYS A 150 -3.44 -5.63 -36.92
N PRO A 151 -3.09 -5.75 -35.63
CA PRO A 151 -3.84 -6.54 -34.64
C PRO A 151 -5.30 -6.08 -34.48
N TYR A 152 -6.15 -6.84 -33.78
CA TYR A 152 -7.55 -6.42 -33.55
C TYR A 152 -7.66 -5.15 -32.71
N SER A 153 -8.04 -4.06 -33.36
CA SER A 153 -8.42 -2.80 -32.72
C SER A 153 -9.75 -2.93 -31.98
N ILE A 154 -9.93 -2.17 -30.89
CA ILE A 154 -11.20 -2.14 -30.14
C ILE A 154 -12.39 -1.73 -31.03
N SER A 155 -12.15 -0.96 -32.10
CA SER A 155 -13.17 -0.59 -33.09
C SER A 155 -13.63 -1.77 -33.94
N GLU A 156 -12.71 -2.60 -34.46
CA GLU A 156 -13.07 -3.86 -35.16
C GLU A 156 -13.84 -4.83 -34.26
N ILE A 157 -13.50 -4.88 -32.97
CA ILE A 157 -14.19 -5.71 -31.97
C ILE A 157 -15.59 -5.19 -31.67
N ILE A 158 -15.79 -3.88 -31.54
CA ILE A 158 -17.11 -3.28 -31.32
C ILE A 158 -18.00 -3.48 -32.55
N SER A 159 -17.51 -3.18 -33.76
CA SER A 159 -18.24 -3.46 -35.01
C SER A 159 -18.63 -4.94 -35.14
N GLY A 160 -17.74 -5.86 -34.76
CA GLY A 160 -18.03 -7.29 -34.68
C GLY A 160 -19.09 -7.64 -33.64
N ALA A 161 -19.02 -7.04 -32.46
CA ALA A 161 -19.95 -7.26 -31.36
C ALA A 161 -21.34 -6.65 -31.62
N GLU A 162 -21.43 -5.56 -32.38
CA GLU A 162 -22.68 -4.99 -32.89
C GLU A 162 -23.27 -5.85 -34.00
N TYR A 163 -22.46 -6.25 -35.00
CA TYR A 163 -22.91 -7.17 -36.05
C TYR A 163 -23.44 -8.49 -35.46
N ALA A 164 -22.71 -9.06 -34.49
CA ALA A 164 -23.13 -10.26 -33.78
C ALA A 164 -24.38 -10.05 -32.91
N LEU A 165 -24.59 -8.84 -32.37
CA LEU A 165 -25.80 -8.46 -31.64
C LEU A 165 -27.01 -8.35 -32.58
N GLU A 166 -26.89 -7.64 -33.71
CA GLU A 166 -27.99 -7.52 -34.69
C GLU A 166 -28.39 -8.88 -35.29
N ASN A 167 -27.42 -9.78 -35.48
CA ASN A 167 -27.67 -11.15 -35.97
C ASN A 167 -27.99 -12.18 -34.87
N SER A 168 -28.01 -11.79 -33.58
CA SER A 168 -28.28 -12.71 -32.46
C SER A 168 -29.77 -13.05 -32.27
N GLY A 169 -30.67 -12.21 -32.77
CA GLY A 169 -32.11 -12.28 -32.50
C GLY A 169 -32.56 -11.68 -31.16
N LEU A 170 -31.66 -11.02 -30.41
CA LEU A 170 -32.00 -10.28 -29.19
C LEU A 170 -32.75 -8.97 -29.51
N THR A 171 -33.66 -8.54 -28.64
CA THR A 171 -34.31 -7.22 -28.71
C THR A 171 -33.72 -6.25 -27.70
N TYR A 172 -33.57 -4.98 -28.07
CA TYR A 172 -32.97 -3.94 -27.22
C TYR A 172 -33.36 -2.53 -27.67
N ASP A 173 -33.32 -1.56 -26.75
CA ASP A 173 -33.41 -0.14 -27.11
C ASP A 173 -32.03 0.40 -27.50
N LYS A 174 -31.91 0.92 -28.73
CA LYS A 174 -30.61 1.38 -29.27
C LYS A 174 -30.04 2.61 -28.55
N ASN A 175 -30.88 3.44 -27.90
CA ASN A 175 -30.42 4.68 -27.27
C ASN A 175 -29.84 4.47 -25.87
N THR A 176 -30.27 3.42 -25.18
CA THR A 176 -29.89 3.11 -23.79
C THR A 176 -29.00 1.89 -23.67
N PHE A 177 -29.18 0.87 -24.51
CA PHE A 177 -28.39 -0.37 -24.43
C PHE A 177 -27.03 -0.26 -25.11
N LEU A 178 -26.96 0.26 -26.34
CA LEU A 178 -25.71 0.28 -27.12
C LEU A 178 -24.55 1.04 -26.42
N PRO A 179 -24.75 2.24 -25.83
CA PRO A 179 -23.65 2.93 -25.14
C PRO A 179 -23.09 2.13 -23.97
N ALA A 180 -23.95 1.45 -23.20
CA ALA A 180 -23.53 0.60 -22.08
C ALA A 180 -22.87 -0.70 -22.57
N TYR A 181 -23.31 -1.24 -23.70
CA TYR A 181 -22.73 -2.43 -24.34
C TYR A 181 -21.32 -2.14 -24.88
N GLU A 182 -21.11 -1.00 -25.55
CA GLU A 182 -19.78 -0.52 -25.93
C GLU A 182 -18.86 -0.30 -24.72
N GLU A 183 -19.34 0.42 -23.70
CA GLU A 183 -18.59 0.69 -22.47
C GLU A 183 -18.13 -0.63 -21.81
N TRP A 184 -19.01 -1.63 -21.77
CA TRP A 184 -18.69 -2.95 -21.26
C TRP A 184 -17.62 -3.66 -22.10
N ILE A 185 -17.74 -3.66 -23.43
CA ILE A 185 -16.73 -4.24 -24.34
C ILE A 185 -15.36 -3.58 -24.10
N ARG A 186 -15.29 -2.25 -24.04
CA ARG A 186 -14.07 -1.46 -23.74
C ARG A 186 -13.51 -1.73 -22.33
N THR A 187 -14.36 -2.18 -21.41
CA THR A 187 -13.99 -2.53 -20.02
C THR A 187 -13.45 -3.95 -19.89
N VAL A 188 -13.82 -4.89 -20.79
CA VAL A 188 -13.46 -6.33 -20.65
C VAL A 188 -12.64 -6.93 -21.78
N TYR A 189 -12.53 -6.29 -22.96
CA TYR A 189 -11.75 -6.83 -24.10
C TYR A 189 -10.27 -7.03 -23.75
N HIS A 190 -9.60 -5.97 -23.30
CA HIS A 190 -8.20 -6.02 -22.89
C HIS A 190 -7.95 -6.74 -21.54
N ARG A 191 -8.98 -7.38 -20.97
CA ARG A 191 -8.93 -8.19 -19.74
C ARG A 191 -9.35 -9.65 -19.99
N ALA A 192 -9.42 -10.09 -21.24
CA ALA A 192 -9.91 -11.42 -21.62
C ALA A 192 -8.81 -12.31 -22.24
N ASP A 193 -8.79 -13.59 -21.86
CA ASP A 193 -7.92 -14.63 -22.45
C ASP A 193 -8.29 -14.99 -23.91
N LEU A 194 -9.31 -14.34 -24.47
CA LEU A 194 -9.85 -14.56 -25.80
C LEU A 194 -9.90 -13.22 -26.55
N GLN A 195 -9.49 -13.25 -27.81
CA GLN A 195 -9.50 -12.12 -28.74
C GLN A 195 -10.36 -12.48 -29.98
N GLY A 196 -10.39 -11.59 -31.00
CA GLY A 196 -11.00 -11.87 -32.29
C GLY A 196 -12.47 -12.31 -32.23
N GLU A 197 -12.87 -13.20 -33.14
CA GLU A 197 -14.24 -13.72 -33.21
C GLU A 197 -14.65 -14.46 -31.92
N ALA A 198 -13.71 -15.16 -31.27
CA ALA A 198 -13.96 -15.92 -30.05
C ALA A 198 -14.37 -15.04 -28.86
N PHE A 199 -13.82 -13.82 -28.75
CA PHE A 199 -14.25 -12.83 -27.77
C PHE A 199 -15.69 -12.36 -28.04
N VAL A 200 -15.98 -11.98 -29.28
CA VAL A 200 -17.29 -11.46 -29.72
C VAL A 200 -18.40 -12.48 -29.46
N GLU A 201 -18.20 -13.75 -29.84
CA GLU A 201 -19.13 -14.82 -29.50
C GLU A 201 -19.30 -15.00 -27.99
N GLY A 202 -18.22 -14.83 -27.21
CA GLY A 202 -18.23 -14.89 -25.75
C GLY A 202 -19.11 -13.82 -25.11
N ILE A 203 -19.09 -12.59 -25.65
CA ILE A 203 -19.91 -11.46 -25.20
C ILE A 203 -21.41 -11.71 -25.44
N ILE A 204 -21.81 -12.11 -26.66
CA ILE A 204 -23.21 -12.45 -26.97
C ILE A 204 -23.71 -13.62 -26.10
N LYS A 205 -22.90 -14.66 -25.92
CA LYS A 205 -23.23 -15.80 -25.04
C LYS A 205 -23.36 -15.41 -23.56
N ARG A 206 -22.71 -14.32 -23.10
CA ARG A 206 -22.91 -13.75 -21.76
C ARG A 206 -24.23 -12.99 -21.66
N LEU A 207 -24.57 -12.13 -22.63
CA LEU A 207 -25.85 -11.39 -22.65
C LEU A 207 -27.07 -12.32 -22.61
N ILE A 208 -27.11 -13.34 -23.48
CA ILE A 208 -28.21 -14.31 -23.55
C ILE A 208 -28.44 -14.98 -22.18
N ARG A 209 -27.36 -15.30 -21.45
CA ARG A 209 -27.44 -15.90 -20.12
C ARG A 209 -27.94 -14.94 -19.04
N GLN A 210 -27.67 -13.64 -19.16
CA GLN A 210 -28.13 -12.64 -18.18
C GLN A 210 -29.58 -12.23 -18.41
N SER A 211 -30.04 -12.04 -19.65
CA SER A 211 -31.47 -11.80 -19.90
C SER A 211 -32.33 -13.00 -19.48
N MET A 212 -31.83 -14.23 -19.62
CA MET A 212 -32.46 -15.43 -19.05
C MET A 212 -32.54 -15.38 -17.52
N LYS A 213 -31.44 -15.03 -16.81
CA LYS A 213 -31.44 -14.87 -15.33
C LYS A 213 -32.44 -13.81 -14.87
N LEU A 214 -32.51 -12.68 -15.57
CA LEU A 214 -33.40 -11.55 -15.23
C LEU A 214 -34.87 -11.78 -15.66
N ASN A 215 -35.20 -12.95 -16.23
CA ASN A 215 -36.52 -13.27 -16.79
C ASN A 215 -36.97 -12.30 -17.92
N GLN A 216 -36.01 -11.76 -18.68
CA GLN A 216 -36.23 -10.85 -19.81
C GLN A 216 -36.29 -11.57 -21.17
N ASP A 217 -36.02 -12.89 -21.20
CA ASP A 217 -36.21 -13.84 -22.32
C ASP A 217 -35.95 -13.26 -23.73
N GLY A 218 -34.68 -12.98 -24.02
CA GLY A 218 -34.24 -12.45 -25.32
C GLY A 218 -34.28 -10.92 -25.44
N ASN A 219 -34.96 -10.21 -24.54
CA ASN A 219 -34.82 -8.76 -24.42
C ASN A 219 -33.61 -8.42 -23.54
N VAL A 220 -32.72 -7.54 -24.01
CA VAL A 220 -31.55 -7.06 -23.24
C VAL A 220 -31.64 -5.56 -22.97
N THR A 221 -31.27 -5.22 -21.75
CA THR A 221 -31.28 -3.88 -21.16
C THR A 221 -29.92 -3.62 -20.49
N PRO A 222 -29.61 -2.39 -20.04
CA PRO A 222 -28.37 -2.13 -19.31
C PRO A 222 -28.19 -3.01 -18.05
N GLU A 223 -29.26 -3.46 -17.40
CA GLU A 223 -29.18 -4.44 -16.30
C GLU A 223 -28.75 -5.84 -16.76
N SER A 224 -28.95 -6.21 -18.03
CA SER A 224 -28.49 -7.50 -18.59
C SER A 224 -26.97 -7.56 -18.80
N ILE A 225 -26.25 -6.45 -18.61
CA ILE A 225 -24.79 -6.40 -18.66
C ILE A 225 -24.25 -6.88 -17.30
N PRO A 226 -23.34 -7.87 -17.23
CA PRO A 226 -22.79 -8.32 -15.95
C PRO A 226 -22.03 -7.20 -15.24
N VAL A 227 -22.11 -7.16 -13.91
CA VAL A 227 -21.41 -6.15 -13.10
C VAL A 227 -19.89 -6.36 -13.18
N TYR A 228 -19.21 -5.40 -13.79
CA TYR A 228 -17.75 -5.27 -13.78
C TYR A 228 -17.36 -3.90 -13.24
N TRP A 229 -16.15 -3.76 -12.72
CA TRP A 229 -15.56 -2.45 -12.44
C TRP A 229 -15.37 -1.69 -13.76
N LYS A 230 -16.31 -0.77 -14.03
CA LYS A 230 -16.19 0.31 -15.01
C LYS A 230 -14.87 1.04 -14.78
N ARG A 231 -14.22 1.46 -15.86
CA ARG A 231 -13.12 2.42 -15.79
C ARG A 231 -13.67 3.76 -15.29
N GLU A 232 -12.96 4.43 -14.39
CA GLU A 232 -13.31 5.78 -13.95
C GLU A 232 -13.19 6.79 -15.11
N LEU A 233 -13.84 7.95 -15.01
CA LEU A 233 -13.70 9.04 -15.97
C LEU A 233 -12.29 9.67 -15.86
N SER A 234 -11.68 10.05 -16.98
CA SER A 234 -10.35 10.70 -16.99
C SER A 234 -10.33 11.92 -16.08
N GLU A 235 -11.37 12.73 -16.18
CA GLU A 235 -11.48 14.06 -15.59
C GLU A 235 -11.62 13.97 -14.06
N ASP A 236 -12.35 12.95 -13.58
CA ASP A 236 -12.48 12.67 -12.14
C ASP A 236 -11.15 12.15 -11.54
N VAL A 237 -10.45 11.25 -12.24
CA VAL A 237 -9.16 10.70 -11.75
C VAL A 237 -8.03 11.72 -11.82
N GLN A 238 -7.95 12.51 -12.91
CA GLN A 238 -7.03 13.66 -13.00
C GLN A 238 -7.21 14.58 -11.80
N LYS A 239 -8.45 14.94 -11.49
CA LYS A 239 -8.77 15.86 -10.39
C LYS A 239 -8.46 15.27 -9.03
N ASP A 240 -8.80 14.01 -8.78
CA ASP A 240 -8.48 13.33 -7.52
C ASP A 240 -6.95 13.27 -7.30
N ILE A 241 -6.16 13.04 -8.35
CA ILE A 241 -4.68 13.15 -8.30
C ILE A 241 -4.24 14.58 -8.03
N GLU A 242 -4.80 15.57 -8.72
CA GLU A 242 -4.44 16.98 -8.53
C GLU A 242 -4.75 17.46 -7.11
N ASP A 243 -5.94 17.16 -6.57
CA ASP A 243 -6.36 17.51 -5.21
C ASP A 243 -5.51 16.77 -4.16
N LYS A 244 -5.33 15.44 -4.30
CA LYS A 244 -4.60 14.58 -3.33
C LYS A 244 -3.11 14.88 -3.25
N TYR A 245 -2.48 15.18 -4.39
CA TYR A 245 -1.04 15.49 -4.47
C TYR A 245 -0.76 16.99 -4.64
N SER A 246 -1.78 17.85 -4.55
CA SER A 246 -1.75 19.32 -4.69
C SER A 246 -0.57 20.01 -3.99
N LYS A 247 -0.17 19.51 -2.81
CA LYS A 247 0.94 20.02 -2.01
C LYS A 247 2.35 19.67 -2.55
N TYR A 248 2.48 18.90 -3.64
CA TYR A 248 3.77 18.55 -4.25
C TYR A 248 4.01 19.28 -5.57
N THR A 249 5.29 19.47 -5.91
CA THR A 249 5.74 19.94 -7.24
C THR A 249 5.40 18.95 -8.36
N SER A 250 5.50 19.41 -9.61
CA SER A 250 5.37 18.62 -10.85
C SER A 250 4.02 17.95 -11.16
N ILE A 251 3.07 17.80 -10.22
CA ILE A 251 1.81 17.05 -10.45
C ILE A 251 1.02 17.55 -11.66
N LYS A 252 0.72 18.86 -11.73
CA LYS A 252 0.05 19.49 -12.89
C LYS A 252 0.82 19.24 -14.20
N THR A 253 2.15 19.23 -14.16
CA THR A 253 3.02 18.96 -15.31
C THR A 253 2.91 17.52 -15.79
N ILE A 254 2.84 16.55 -14.87
CA ILE A 254 2.68 15.13 -15.20
C ILE A 254 1.29 14.86 -15.80
N LEU A 255 0.22 15.44 -15.24
CA LEU A 255 -1.13 15.31 -15.80
C LEU A 255 -1.20 15.89 -17.23
N ASN A 256 -0.60 17.06 -17.45
CA ASN A 256 -0.47 17.66 -18.79
C ASN A 256 0.40 16.80 -19.73
N LEU A 257 1.45 16.15 -19.25
CA LEU A 257 2.26 15.21 -20.06
C LEU A 257 1.43 14.01 -20.50
N VAL A 258 0.68 13.38 -19.59
CA VAL A 258 -0.18 12.22 -19.92
C VAL A 258 -1.27 12.61 -20.92
N GLN A 259 -1.89 13.79 -20.76
CA GLN A 259 -2.81 14.33 -21.76
C GLN A 259 -2.13 14.57 -23.11
N THR A 260 -0.99 15.28 -23.14
CA THR A 260 -0.24 15.59 -24.38
C THR A 260 0.16 14.31 -25.11
N ASN A 261 0.69 13.33 -24.38
CA ASN A 261 1.04 12.01 -24.91
C ASN A 261 -0.18 11.33 -25.55
N LYS A 262 -1.35 11.36 -24.90
CA LYS A 262 -2.55 10.72 -25.44
C LYS A 262 -3.10 11.43 -26.68
N GLU A 263 -3.07 12.75 -26.71
CA GLU A 263 -3.46 13.55 -27.89
C GLU A 263 -2.58 13.29 -29.11
N HIS A 264 -1.33 12.85 -28.92
CA HIS A 264 -0.38 12.52 -29.98
C HIS A 264 -0.24 11.01 -30.28
N ASP A 265 -1.07 10.16 -29.66
CA ASP A 265 -1.08 8.68 -29.79
C ASP A 265 0.30 8.01 -29.67
N VAL A 266 1.09 8.45 -28.69
CA VAL A 266 2.49 8.02 -28.51
C VAL A 266 2.62 6.60 -27.93
N LEU A 267 3.78 5.99 -28.17
CA LEU A 267 4.14 4.67 -27.65
C LEU A 267 4.18 4.63 -26.11
N ARG A 268 3.73 3.51 -25.52
CA ARG A 268 3.56 3.34 -24.05
C ARG A 268 4.79 3.68 -23.22
N ASN A 269 6.00 3.42 -23.72
CA ASN A 269 7.23 3.68 -22.97
C ASN A 269 7.50 5.18 -22.71
N THR A 270 6.78 6.09 -23.37
CA THR A 270 6.81 7.55 -23.07
C THR A 270 5.97 7.95 -21.84
N TYR A 271 5.17 7.04 -21.28
CA TYR A 271 4.46 7.22 -20.01
C TYR A 271 5.28 6.67 -18.81
N ASN A 272 6.51 6.20 -19.05
CA ASN A 272 7.44 5.82 -17.99
C ASN A 272 7.97 7.08 -17.30
N LEU A 273 8.05 7.10 -15.96
CA LEU A 273 8.46 8.26 -15.17
C LEU A 273 9.67 7.96 -14.30
N CYS A 274 10.60 8.90 -14.24
CA CYS A 274 11.56 9.00 -13.14
C CYS A 274 10.99 9.96 -12.10
N ILE A 275 10.89 9.55 -10.85
CA ILE A 275 10.49 10.40 -9.73
C ILE A 275 11.68 10.54 -8.79
N GLU A 276 12.05 11.75 -8.39
CA GLU A 276 13.12 12.00 -7.42
C GLU A 276 12.48 12.43 -6.08
N THR A 277 12.49 11.54 -5.08
CA THR A 277 12.12 11.89 -3.70
C THR A 277 12.72 10.93 -2.66
N ASN A 278 12.75 11.37 -1.40
CA ASN A 278 13.26 10.57 -0.27
C ASN A 278 12.13 9.79 0.45
N ASN A 279 10.98 9.58 -0.20
CA ASN A 279 9.80 8.94 0.38
C ASN A 279 9.21 7.92 -0.61
N ASP A 280 9.62 6.66 -0.51
CA ASP A 280 9.14 5.59 -1.39
C ASP A 280 7.64 5.30 -1.24
N SER A 281 7.06 5.56 -0.06
CA SER A 281 5.60 5.41 0.14
C SER A 281 4.83 6.43 -0.70
N LEU A 282 5.33 7.67 -0.82
CA LEU A 282 4.74 8.69 -1.68
C LEU A 282 4.80 8.26 -3.16
N VAL A 283 5.94 7.71 -3.61
CA VAL A 283 6.08 7.18 -4.98
C VAL A 283 5.11 6.02 -5.22
N LYS A 284 5.00 5.08 -4.27
CA LYS A 284 4.11 3.92 -4.36
C LYS A 284 2.63 4.29 -4.38
N ASP A 285 2.22 5.27 -3.58
CA ASP A 285 0.84 5.73 -3.58
C ASP A 285 0.52 6.55 -4.83
N PHE A 286 1.41 7.45 -5.27
CA PHE A 286 1.24 8.14 -6.54
C PHE A 286 1.19 7.15 -7.72
N ALA A 287 2.04 6.12 -7.73
CA ALA A 287 2.06 5.10 -8.77
C ALA A 287 0.73 4.32 -8.89
N ARG A 288 0.00 4.14 -7.79
CA ARG A 288 -1.35 3.52 -7.80
C ARG A 288 -2.38 4.42 -8.48
N ASP A 289 -2.41 5.70 -8.16
CA ASP A 289 -3.34 6.62 -8.80
C ASP A 289 -2.94 6.94 -10.24
N TYR A 290 -1.64 6.99 -10.54
CA TYR A 290 -1.13 7.08 -11.91
C TYR A 290 -1.51 5.84 -12.73
N ALA A 291 -1.40 4.63 -12.19
CA ALA A 291 -1.88 3.41 -12.85
C ALA A 291 -3.41 3.44 -13.08
N ARG A 292 -4.16 4.01 -12.14
CA ARG A 292 -5.62 4.23 -12.22
C ARG A 292 -5.98 5.27 -13.29
N LEU A 293 -5.21 6.35 -13.44
CA LEU A 293 -5.31 7.32 -14.53
C LEU A 293 -5.02 6.67 -15.89
N LEU A 294 -3.92 5.92 -16.00
CA LEU A 294 -3.57 5.22 -17.24
C LEU A 294 -4.57 4.10 -17.61
N ASN A 295 -5.36 3.60 -16.66
CA ASN A 295 -6.46 2.64 -16.91
C ASN A 295 -7.84 3.30 -17.15
N SER A 296 -7.98 4.61 -16.93
CA SER A 296 -9.27 5.31 -17.01
C SER A 296 -9.88 5.27 -18.41
N GLN A 297 -11.13 5.72 -18.52
CA GLN A 297 -11.72 6.09 -19.81
C GLN A 297 -10.84 7.14 -20.51
N ASN A 298 -10.98 7.30 -21.82
CA ASN A 298 -10.20 8.20 -22.70
C ASN A 298 -8.68 7.92 -22.80
N TYR A 299 -7.98 7.54 -21.72
CA TYR A 299 -6.56 7.21 -21.75
C TYR A 299 -6.26 5.81 -22.30
N ASP A 300 -6.76 4.76 -21.64
CA ASP A 300 -6.57 3.35 -22.04
C ASP A 300 -5.10 2.99 -22.42
N VAL A 301 -4.14 3.40 -21.58
CA VAL A 301 -2.70 3.17 -21.79
C VAL A 301 -2.25 1.85 -21.18
N ILE A 302 -2.79 1.49 -20.01
CA ILE A 302 -2.59 0.18 -19.36
C ILE A 302 -3.93 -0.47 -19.05
N TYR A 303 -3.99 -1.79 -19.05
CA TYR A 303 -5.26 -2.55 -18.97
C TYR A 303 -5.63 -3.02 -17.55
N SER A 304 -4.68 -2.89 -16.62
CA SER A 304 -4.80 -3.24 -15.21
C SER A 304 -4.12 -2.19 -14.34
N THR A 305 -4.69 -1.87 -13.18
CA THR A 305 -4.05 -1.03 -12.14
C THR A 305 -3.08 -1.83 -11.27
N PHE A 306 -2.48 -2.88 -11.83
CA PHE A 306 -1.46 -3.69 -11.16
C PHE A 306 -0.24 -2.79 -10.88
N VAL A 307 0.20 -2.78 -9.62
CA VAL A 307 1.39 -2.07 -9.15
C VAL A 307 2.22 -3.05 -8.35
N GLU A 308 3.20 -3.67 -9.01
CA GLU A 308 4.22 -4.48 -8.35
C GLU A 308 5.40 -3.59 -7.93
N GLU A 309 5.97 -3.84 -6.75
CA GLU A 309 7.11 -3.10 -6.21
C GLU A 309 8.33 -4.02 -6.23
N VAL A 310 9.27 -3.72 -7.11
CA VAL A 310 10.42 -4.59 -7.42
C VAL A 310 11.72 -3.94 -6.96
N ASP A 311 12.44 -4.62 -6.07
CA ASP A 311 13.87 -4.38 -5.85
C ASP A 311 14.61 -4.71 -7.14
N VAL A 312 15.30 -3.71 -7.70
CA VAL A 312 15.99 -3.77 -8.99
C VAL A 312 16.86 -5.03 -9.13
N ARG A 313 17.51 -5.50 -8.05
CA ARG A 313 18.39 -6.67 -8.06
C ARG A 313 17.66 -7.96 -8.43
N LYS A 314 16.33 -8.00 -8.24
CA LYS A 314 15.45 -9.15 -8.51
C LYS A 314 14.85 -9.15 -9.93
N LEU A 315 15.02 -8.09 -10.73
CA LEU A 315 14.52 -8.06 -12.12
C LEU A 315 15.10 -9.19 -12.98
N ILE A 316 16.34 -9.61 -12.70
CA ILE A 316 17.01 -10.74 -13.37
C ILE A 316 16.31 -12.09 -13.05
N GLU A 317 15.63 -12.18 -11.90
CA GLU A 317 14.94 -13.40 -11.43
C GLU A 317 13.47 -13.49 -11.93
N MET A 318 12.93 -12.43 -12.54
CA MET A 318 11.54 -12.36 -12.97
C MET A 318 11.32 -13.02 -14.35
N GLU A 319 11.02 -14.33 -14.34
CA GLU A 319 10.54 -15.01 -15.55
C GLU A 319 9.23 -14.40 -16.07
N ASN A 320 9.11 -14.23 -17.40
CA ASN A 320 7.90 -13.82 -18.11
C ASN A 320 7.41 -12.38 -17.88
N LEU A 321 8.30 -11.41 -17.57
CA LEU A 321 7.97 -9.97 -17.57
C LEU A 321 7.17 -9.49 -18.80
N GLN A 322 7.44 -10.07 -19.98
CA GLN A 322 6.74 -9.75 -21.24
C GLN A 322 5.25 -10.15 -21.27
N ASN A 323 4.81 -10.96 -20.31
CA ASN A 323 3.42 -11.41 -20.12
C ASN A 323 2.75 -10.74 -18.90
N GLN A 324 3.37 -9.72 -18.30
CA GLN A 324 2.72 -8.88 -17.28
C GLN A 324 2.10 -7.63 -17.93
N HIS A 325 1.01 -7.13 -17.33
CA HIS A 325 0.23 -6.00 -17.85
C HIS A 325 -0.08 -5.03 -16.71
N GLY A 326 0.26 -3.74 -16.84
CA GLY A 326 0.02 -2.73 -15.80
C GLY A 326 1.21 -1.82 -15.56
N LEU A 327 1.57 -1.60 -14.30
CA LEU A 327 2.65 -0.71 -13.88
C LEU A 327 3.60 -1.39 -12.87
N ILE A 328 4.89 -1.09 -12.95
CA ILE A 328 5.90 -1.52 -11.97
C ILE A 328 6.58 -0.30 -11.35
N VAL A 329 6.74 -0.34 -10.02
CA VAL A 329 7.58 0.59 -9.26
C VAL A 329 8.90 -0.09 -8.96
N VAL A 330 10.01 0.50 -9.40
CA VAL A 330 11.36 -0.01 -9.15
C VAL A 330 12.04 0.81 -8.06
N LYS A 331 12.68 0.11 -7.10
CA LYS A 331 13.34 0.68 -5.93
C LYS A 331 14.76 0.15 -5.74
N GLU A 332 15.46 0.71 -4.75
CA GLU A 332 16.83 0.36 -4.34
C GLU A 332 17.89 0.59 -5.44
N LEU A 333 17.59 1.49 -6.40
CA LEU A 333 18.53 1.90 -7.46
C LEU A 333 19.72 2.70 -6.93
N ASP A 334 19.45 3.66 -6.05
CA ASP A 334 20.47 4.51 -5.42
C ASP A 334 21.41 3.68 -4.50
N ASP A 335 21.03 2.43 -4.15
CA ASP A 335 21.76 1.47 -3.32
C ASP A 335 22.45 0.36 -4.14
N LEU A 336 22.70 0.59 -5.44
CA LEU A 336 23.46 -0.33 -6.30
C LEU A 336 24.96 -0.04 -6.28
N ASP A 337 25.76 -1.05 -5.93
CA ASP A 337 27.20 -1.04 -6.17
C ASP A 337 27.49 -1.34 -7.65
N LEU A 338 27.88 -0.30 -8.40
CA LEU A 338 28.18 -0.44 -9.83
C LEU A 338 29.52 -1.11 -10.14
N GLU A 339 30.33 -1.46 -9.12
CA GLU A 339 31.47 -2.36 -9.27
C GLU A 339 31.06 -3.85 -9.24
N ASP A 340 29.87 -4.18 -8.69
CA ASP A 340 29.30 -5.53 -8.76
C ASP A 340 28.66 -5.82 -10.13
N ALA A 341 29.03 -6.98 -10.70
CA ALA A 341 28.51 -7.45 -11.98
C ALA A 341 27.00 -7.76 -11.93
N THR A 342 26.46 -8.16 -10.78
CA THR A 342 25.04 -8.50 -10.61
C THR A 342 24.17 -7.25 -10.62
N SER A 343 24.55 -6.27 -9.80
CA SER A 343 23.97 -4.93 -9.70
C SER A 343 24.01 -4.20 -11.04
N LYS A 344 25.12 -4.30 -11.77
CA LYS A 344 25.22 -3.78 -13.13
C LYS A 344 24.28 -4.50 -14.12
N ALA A 345 24.24 -5.83 -14.11
CA ALA A 345 23.35 -6.59 -14.98
C ALA A 345 21.85 -6.29 -14.72
N ALA A 346 21.50 -6.01 -13.46
CA ALA A 346 20.15 -5.60 -13.08
C ALA A 346 19.79 -4.21 -13.65
N LEU A 347 20.71 -3.25 -13.58
CA LEU A 347 20.55 -1.93 -14.18
C LEU A 347 20.47 -2.01 -15.73
N ASP A 348 21.34 -2.78 -16.37
CA ASP A 348 21.30 -3.00 -17.83
C ASP A 348 19.97 -3.64 -18.27
N CYS A 349 19.46 -4.63 -17.51
CA CYS A 349 18.16 -5.27 -17.75
C CYS A 349 16.97 -4.29 -17.59
N LEU A 350 17.00 -3.41 -16.57
CA LEU A 350 16.01 -2.37 -16.39
C LEU A 350 16.02 -1.37 -17.56
N LEU A 351 17.21 -0.92 -17.97
CA LEU A 351 17.40 0.01 -19.08
C LEU A 351 16.90 -0.57 -20.42
N GLU A 352 17.04 -1.88 -20.64
CA GLU A 352 16.47 -2.58 -21.80
C GLU A 352 14.93 -2.60 -21.74
N ASN A 353 14.35 -3.01 -20.60
CA ASN A 353 12.90 -3.13 -20.44
C ASN A 353 12.15 -1.78 -20.52
N ILE A 354 12.72 -0.72 -19.96
CA ILE A 354 12.22 0.66 -20.09
C ILE A 354 12.24 1.14 -21.55
N SER A 355 13.28 0.77 -22.31
CA SER A 355 13.43 1.18 -23.71
C SER A 355 12.49 0.42 -24.66
N ASN A 356 11.94 -0.72 -24.23
CA ASN A 356 11.18 -1.63 -25.09
C ASN A 356 9.71 -1.22 -25.25
N SER A 357 9.39 -0.57 -26.37
CA SER A 357 8.02 -0.14 -26.70
C SER A 357 7.03 -1.26 -27.01
N LYS A 358 7.46 -2.54 -27.09
CA LYS A 358 6.56 -3.70 -27.17
C LYS A 358 6.06 -4.20 -25.80
N ASN A 359 6.58 -3.64 -24.70
CA ASN A 359 6.22 -4.07 -23.35
C ASN A 359 4.79 -3.60 -22.98
N ASP A 360 4.03 -4.43 -22.25
CA ASP A 360 2.67 -4.10 -21.78
C ASP A 360 2.67 -3.49 -20.35
N LEU A 361 3.85 -3.08 -19.91
CA LEU A 361 4.17 -2.44 -18.64
C LEU A 361 4.55 -0.96 -18.82
N VAL A 362 4.12 -0.14 -17.86
CA VAL A 362 4.66 1.20 -17.60
C VAL A 362 5.57 1.15 -16.37
N TRP A 363 6.64 1.92 -16.37
CA TRP A 363 7.69 1.89 -15.35
C TRP A 363 7.75 3.21 -14.59
N ILE A 364 7.71 3.14 -13.25
CA ILE A 364 8.04 4.26 -12.36
C ILE A 364 9.31 3.88 -11.59
N VAL A 365 10.31 4.76 -11.59
CA VAL A 365 11.60 4.53 -10.92
C VAL A 365 11.83 5.65 -9.91
N ASN A 366 12.09 5.32 -8.64
CA ASN A 366 12.61 6.30 -7.68
C ASN A 366 14.14 6.26 -7.70
N THR A 367 14.79 7.32 -8.19
CA THR A 367 16.25 7.38 -8.22
C THR A 367 16.79 8.80 -8.39
N LYS A 368 18.01 9.02 -7.91
CA LYS A 368 18.82 10.22 -8.18
C LYS A 368 19.80 10.04 -9.35
N MET A 369 19.93 8.84 -9.92
CA MET A 369 20.92 8.50 -10.96
C MET A 369 20.64 9.19 -12.30
N ASP A 370 21.60 9.98 -12.79
CA ASP A 370 21.46 10.75 -14.03
C ASP A 370 21.27 9.87 -15.28
N CYS A 371 21.89 8.68 -15.32
CA CYS A 371 21.76 7.75 -16.46
C CYS A 371 20.35 7.16 -16.67
N ILE A 372 19.46 7.28 -15.69
CA ILE A 372 18.03 6.95 -15.79
C ILE A 372 17.23 8.20 -16.19
N LYS A 373 17.56 9.36 -15.60
CA LYS A 373 16.94 10.66 -15.90
C LYS A 373 17.17 11.09 -17.36
N ASP A 374 18.33 10.78 -17.94
CA ASP A 374 18.63 11.00 -19.36
C ASP A 374 17.77 10.15 -20.33
N LYS A 375 16.97 9.20 -19.81
CA LYS A 375 16.10 8.30 -20.59
C LYS A 375 14.61 8.37 -20.25
N LEU A 376 14.23 9.10 -19.20
CA LEU A 376 12.86 9.16 -18.69
C LEU A 376 12.45 10.60 -18.42
N GLU A 377 11.17 10.90 -18.61
CA GLU A 377 10.61 12.16 -18.11
C GLU A 377 10.73 12.19 -16.58
N SER A 378 11.51 13.15 -16.08
CA SER A 378 12.05 13.15 -14.72
C SER A 378 11.47 14.30 -13.89
N PHE A 379 10.79 13.95 -12.79
CA PHE A 379 10.05 14.89 -11.95
C PHE A 379 10.50 14.83 -10.49
N LYS A 380 10.55 15.98 -9.82
CA LYS A 380 10.92 16.06 -8.39
C LYS A 380 9.67 16.20 -7.55
N PHE A 381 9.50 15.35 -6.54
CA PHE A 381 8.38 15.43 -5.59
C PHE A 381 8.85 16.11 -4.31
N ILE A 382 8.81 17.45 -4.35
CA ILE A 382 9.14 18.37 -3.25
C ILE A 382 7.82 18.93 -2.71
N GLU A 383 7.64 18.89 -1.40
CA GLU A 383 6.47 19.47 -0.75
C GLU A 383 6.55 21.00 -0.78
N LYS A 384 5.52 21.68 -1.27
CA LYS A 384 5.41 23.14 -1.42
C LYS A 384 5.36 23.80 -0.03
N THR A 385 6.52 24.10 0.54
CA THR A 385 6.64 24.87 1.78
C THR A 385 7.40 26.18 1.51
N PRO A 386 7.20 27.24 2.31
CA PRO A 386 7.93 28.49 2.11
C PRO A 386 9.44 28.29 2.32
N SER A 387 10.22 28.81 1.37
CA SER A 387 11.68 28.89 1.48
C SER A 387 12.09 29.79 2.65
N LYS A 388 13.31 29.60 3.17
CA LYS A 388 13.72 30.19 4.44
C LYS A 388 14.54 31.46 4.30
N ILE A 389 14.26 32.44 5.16
CA ILE A 389 14.97 33.72 5.26
C ILE A 389 15.73 33.83 6.57
N ASN A 390 16.93 34.41 6.51
CA ASN A 390 17.69 34.86 7.68
C ASN A 390 18.42 36.16 7.35
N VAL A 391 19.09 36.74 8.34
CA VAL A 391 19.93 37.95 8.22
C VAL A 391 21.27 37.75 8.89
N ASP A 392 22.27 38.53 8.48
CA ASP A 392 23.62 38.54 9.09
C ASP A 392 23.64 39.09 10.53
N LYS A 393 22.66 39.89 10.94
CA LYS A 393 22.56 40.47 12.29
C LYS A 393 21.14 40.76 12.74
N GLN A 394 20.93 40.73 14.06
CA GLN A 394 19.66 41.01 14.75
C GLN A 394 19.56 42.46 15.30
N GLU A 395 20.63 43.24 15.14
CA GLU A 395 20.72 44.65 15.53
C GLU A 395 21.59 45.39 14.50
N CYS A 396 21.20 46.61 14.14
CA CYS A 396 21.99 47.48 13.26
C CYS A 396 21.71 48.97 13.53
N ASP A 397 22.60 49.83 13.06
CA ASP A 397 22.36 51.27 13.01
C ASP A 397 21.52 51.67 11.78
N ILE A 398 20.81 52.81 11.86
CA ILE A 398 20.18 53.42 10.68
C ILE A 398 21.25 53.86 9.66
N ASN A 399 20.95 53.75 8.37
CA ASN A 399 21.90 53.94 7.27
C ASN A 399 23.05 52.89 7.23
N GLU A 400 22.95 51.81 8.01
CA GLU A 400 23.78 50.61 7.87
C GLU A 400 23.16 49.61 6.86
N ILE A 401 23.98 48.69 6.34
CA ILE A 401 23.55 47.60 5.44
C ILE A 401 23.28 46.34 6.27
N ILE A 402 22.13 45.70 6.08
CA ILE A 402 21.86 44.32 6.49
C ILE A 402 22.01 43.40 5.28
N THR A 403 22.61 42.22 5.47
CA THR A 403 22.66 41.16 4.46
C THR A 403 21.56 40.16 4.72
N ILE A 404 20.57 40.11 3.84
CA ILE A 404 19.48 39.14 3.85
C ILE A 404 19.95 37.87 3.13
N LEU A 405 19.79 36.73 3.77
CA LEU A 405 20.23 35.41 3.30
C LEU A 405 19.01 34.53 3.03
N GLY A 406 18.74 34.28 1.76
CA GLY A 406 17.66 33.40 1.32
C GLY A 406 18.17 31.99 1.01
N LYS A 407 17.55 30.98 1.60
CA LYS A 407 17.78 29.56 1.27
C LYS A 407 16.51 28.99 0.66
N SER A 408 16.56 28.71 -0.65
CA SER A 408 15.42 28.07 -1.31
C SER A 408 15.33 26.59 -0.97
N GLN A 409 14.10 26.09 -0.84
CA GLN A 409 13.81 24.66 -0.76
C GLN A 409 14.03 23.96 -2.12
N SER A 410 13.84 24.68 -3.25
CA SER A 410 13.98 24.15 -4.60
C SER A 410 14.50 25.21 -5.57
N ASN A 411 15.31 24.80 -6.55
CA ASN A 411 15.68 25.66 -7.67
C ASN A 411 14.50 25.96 -8.61
N GLU A 412 13.38 25.24 -8.50
CA GLU A 412 12.14 25.54 -9.24
C GLU A 412 11.36 26.74 -8.65
N PHE A 413 11.70 27.20 -7.45
CA PHE A 413 10.96 28.29 -6.77
C PHE A 413 11.55 29.66 -7.08
N SER A 414 10.69 30.66 -7.21
CA SER A 414 11.04 32.08 -7.26
C SER A 414 10.58 32.80 -5.98
N HIS A 415 11.18 33.96 -5.70
CA HIS A 415 10.98 34.65 -4.42
C HIS A 415 10.82 36.15 -4.57
N GLU A 416 10.14 36.76 -3.59
CA GLU A 416 10.06 38.21 -3.41
C GLU A 416 10.40 38.57 -1.97
N ILE A 417 11.19 39.63 -1.77
CA ILE A 417 11.55 40.12 -0.43
C ILE A 417 10.79 41.42 -0.17
N TYR A 418 10.12 41.46 0.98
CA TYR A 418 9.46 42.63 1.53
C TYR A 418 10.17 43.05 2.84
N VAL A 419 10.19 44.35 3.10
CA VAL A 419 10.54 44.92 4.40
C VAL A 419 9.27 45.40 5.09
N ASP A 420 9.10 45.07 6.38
CA ASP A 420 8.15 45.75 7.26
C ASP A 420 8.90 46.74 8.16
N TRP A 421 8.52 48.01 8.09
CA TRP A 421 8.93 49.05 9.02
C TRP A 421 7.72 49.60 9.81
N ASN A 422 7.63 49.21 11.08
CA ASN A 422 6.57 49.64 12.01
C ASN A 422 5.12 49.44 11.48
N GLY A 423 4.86 48.34 10.76
CA GLY A 423 3.54 48.04 10.16
C GLY A 423 3.35 48.65 8.76
N LYS A 424 4.43 48.99 8.07
CA LYS A 424 4.43 49.46 6.67
C LYS A 424 5.26 48.49 5.84
N GLU A 425 4.60 47.75 4.96
CA GLU A 425 5.27 46.79 4.06
C GLU A 425 5.66 47.45 2.72
N GLU A 426 6.90 47.23 2.27
CA GLU A 426 7.40 47.62 0.95
C GLU A 426 8.19 46.46 0.31
N LYS A 427 8.00 46.23 -1.00
CA LYS A 427 8.74 45.22 -1.76
C LYS A 427 10.12 45.76 -2.17
N ILE A 428 11.18 45.04 -1.80
CA ILE A 428 12.57 45.48 -2.01
C ILE A 428 13.34 44.62 -3.03
N ALA A 429 12.94 43.35 -3.26
CA ALA A 429 13.60 42.47 -4.22
C ALA A 429 12.68 41.42 -4.85
N SER A 430 13.11 40.87 -5.98
CA SER A 430 12.58 39.64 -6.60
C SER A 430 13.75 38.78 -7.10
N PHE A 431 13.60 37.47 -7.04
CA PHE A 431 14.58 36.46 -7.44
C PHE A 431 13.91 35.39 -8.30
N ASP A 432 14.38 35.23 -9.54
CA ASP A 432 13.92 34.17 -10.44
C ASP A 432 14.37 32.77 -9.99
N SER A 433 13.61 31.76 -10.44
CA SER A 433 13.96 30.34 -10.27
C SER A 433 15.33 30.01 -10.88
N GLY A 434 16.04 29.07 -10.25
CA GLY A 434 17.32 28.54 -10.72
C GLY A 434 18.41 28.48 -9.64
N LYS A 435 18.13 28.90 -8.39
CA LYS A 435 19.13 28.98 -7.31
C LYS A 435 18.61 28.38 -6.00
N ASN A 436 19.44 27.59 -5.33
CA ASN A 436 19.15 27.07 -3.98
C ASN A 436 19.49 28.06 -2.86
N SER A 437 20.25 29.11 -3.16
CA SER A 437 20.57 30.19 -2.22
C SER A 437 20.82 31.51 -2.94
N PHE A 438 20.56 32.63 -2.25
CA PHE A 438 20.78 33.99 -2.73
C PHE A 438 20.99 34.95 -1.55
N GLU A 439 21.63 36.08 -1.84
CA GLU A 439 21.98 37.10 -0.86
C GLU A 439 21.49 38.47 -1.37
N TYR A 440 21.01 39.33 -0.48
CA TYR A 440 20.56 40.68 -0.81
C TYR A 440 21.02 41.68 0.26
N ALA A 441 21.79 42.69 -0.15
CA ALA A 441 22.24 43.77 0.72
C ALA A 441 21.20 44.91 0.73
N TYR A 442 20.58 45.17 1.88
CA TYR A 442 19.60 46.25 2.06
C TYR A 442 20.14 47.31 3.04
N THR A 443 20.26 48.55 2.59
CA THR A 443 20.59 49.69 3.46
C THR A 443 19.34 50.21 4.16
N ILE A 444 19.32 50.23 5.49
CA ILE A 444 18.18 50.79 6.25
C ILE A 444 18.08 52.30 5.97
N PRO A 445 16.99 52.80 5.36
CA PRO A 445 16.93 54.20 4.91
C PRO A 445 16.96 55.21 6.06
N LEU A 446 17.77 56.27 5.95
CA LEU A 446 17.81 57.36 6.93
C LEU A 446 16.45 58.04 7.15
N SER A 447 15.55 57.97 6.16
CA SER A 447 14.17 58.46 6.25
C SER A 447 13.35 57.77 7.35
N PHE A 448 13.67 56.51 7.70
CA PHE A 448 12.94 55.73 8.70
C PHE A 448 12.99 56.37 10.10
N ALA A 449 14.04 57.11 10.45
CA ALA A 449 14.11 57.83 11.72
C ALA A 449 13.02 58.91 11.86
N ASN A 450 12.50 59.45 10.76
CA ASN A 450 11.43 60.45 10.81
C ASN A 450 10.09 59.86 11.29
N ASP A 451 9.87 58.55 11.13
CA ASP A 451 8.73 57.83 11.71
C ASP A 451 8.86 57.60 13.22
N LEU A 452 10.05 57.85 13.80
CA LEU A 452 10.36 57.66 15.22
C LEU A 452 10.66 58.99 15.92
N PRO A 453 9.72 59.96 15.97
CA PRO A 453 9.98 61.26 16.60
C PRO A 453 10.21 61.14 18.11
N ASN A 454 9.53 60.19 18.78
CA ASN A 454 9.55 60.04 20.24
C ASN A 454 10.36 58.83 20.74
N GLN A 455 11.06 58.11 19.85
CA GLN A 455 11.72 56.84 20.15
C GLN A 455 13.14 56.82 19.58
N THR A 456 14.05 56.09 20.26
CA THR A 456 15.48 55.98 19.94
C THR A 456 15.83 54.80 19.03
N GLU A 457 14.87 53.91 18.83
CA GLU A 457 14.99 52.65 18.11
C GLU A 457 13.64 52.28 17.48
N GLY A 458 13.67 51.43 16.46
CA GLY A 458 12.49 50.85 15.85
C GLY A 458 12.70 49.37 15.52
N LYS A 459 11.66 48.73 14.99
CA LYS A 459 11.70 47.34 14.57
C LYS A 459 11.55 47.24 13.06
N VAL A 460 12.48 46.53 12.45
CA VAL A 460 12.37 46.10 11.05
C VAL A 460 12.26 44.58 11.00
N SER A 461 11.52 44.04 10.05
CA SER A 461 11.58 42.61 9.72
C SER A 461 11.54 42.43 8.21
N PHE A 462 12.01 41.28 7.73
CA PHE A 462 12.00 40.94 6.32
C PHE A 462 11.15 39.70 6.09
N ARG A 463 10.20 39.79 5.15
CA ARG A 463 9.36 38.68 4.71
C ARG A 463 9.84 38.19 3.35
N LEU A 464 10.00 36.88 3.22
CA LEU A 464 10.32 36.18 1.98
C LEU A 464 9.08 35.44 1.48
N ASP A 465 8.46 35.97 0.44
CA ASP A 465 7.34 35.34 -0.24
C ASP A 465 7.88 34.35 -1.28
N THR A 466 7.34 33.12 -1.28
CA THR A 466 7.80 32.00 -2.10
C THR A 466 6.74 31.60 -3.12
N TYR A 467 7.16 31.38 -4.36
CA TYR A 467 6.29 31.11 -5.50
C TYR A 467 6.78 29.90 -6.31
N TYR A 468 5.84 29.19 -6.92
CA TYR A 468 6.11 28.11 -7.88
C TYR A 468 5.22 28.28 -9.11
N ASN A 469 5.83 28.40 -10.30
CA ASN A 469 5.12 28.70 -11.56
C ASN A 469 4.19 29.94 -11.47
N GLY A 470 4.53 30.90 -10.60
CA GLY A 470 3.72 32.10 -10.31
C GLY A 470 2.62 31.92 -9.26
N GLU A 471 2.35 30.70 -8.79
CA GLU A 471 1.43 30.39 -7.69
C GLU A 471 2.14 30.64 -6.34
N PHE A 472 1.55 31.44 -5.46
CA PHE A 472 2.11 31.74 -4.13
C PHE A 472 1.98 30.53 -3.19
N ILE A 473 3.12 30.06 -2.66
CA ILE A 473 3.20 28.94 -1.72
C ILE A 473 2.98 29.41 -0.28
N GLY A 474 3.58 30.55 0.09
CA GLY A 474 3.61 31.03 1.46
C GLY A 474 4.80 31.94 1.73
N SER A 475 4.89 32.41 2.96
CA SER A 475 5.93 33.33 3.44
C SER A 475 6.75 32.74 4.58
N ASP A 476 8.01 33.16 4.68
CA ASP A 476 8.84 33.04 5.88
C ASP A 476 9.25 34.46 6.32
N THR A 477 9.34 34.74 7.63
CA THR A 477 9.62 36.10 8.13
C THR A 477 10.70 36.07 9.19
N THR A 478 11.64 37.01 9.15
CA THR A 478 12.68 37.15 10.18
C THR A 478 12.06 37.54 11.53
N SER A 479 12.79 37.26 12.61
CA SER A 479 12.60 37.97 13.88
C SER A 479 12.63 39.49 13.68
N ASN A 480 12.04 40.22 14.63
CA ASN A 480 12.14 41.68 14.69
C ASN A 480 13.59 42.09 14.97
N ILE A 481 14.24 42.70 13.98
CA ILE A 481 15.59 43.25 14.05
C ILE A 481 15.53 44.65 14.67
N ARG A 482 16.41 44.93 15.61
CA ARG A 482 16.48 46.22 16.32
C ARG A 482 17.26 47.23 15.47
N VAL A 483 16.57 48.24 14.95
CA VAL A 483 17.21 49.38 14.27
C VAL A 483 17.44 50.48 15.29
N ILE A 484 18.69 50.79 15.57
CA ILE A 484 19.09 51.90 16.44
C ILE A 484 19.19 53.18 15.60
N ILE A 485 18.76 54.31 16.15
CA ILE A 485 19.18 55.63 15.67
C ILE A 485 20.45 56.01 16.45
N PRO A 486 21.66 56.08 15.87
CA PRO A 486 22.88 56.42 16.62
C PRO A 486 22.80 57.73 17.41
N GLU A 487 23.62 57.85 18.46
CA GLU A 487 23.81 59.09 19.23
C GLU A 487 24.36 60.24 18.38
N THR A 488 24.93 59.98 17.21
CA THR A 488 25.36 61.01 16.24
C THR A 488 24.18 61.75 15.58
N TYR A 489 22.97 61.18 15.59
CA TYR A 489 21.75 61.77 15.02
C TYR A 489 20.82 62.43 16.05
N LYS A 490 21.31 62.75 17.25
CA LYS A 490 20.54 63.53 18.22
C LYS A 490 20.45 65.00 17.83
N SER A 491 19.45 65.70 18.38
CA SER A 491 19.23 67.13 18.13
C SER A 491 20.43 67.96 18.58
N VAL A 492 20.78 69.04 17.86
CA VAL A 492 22.03 69.80 18.07
C VAL A 492 21.79 71.21 18.60
N ILE A 493 22.73 71.71 19.42
CA ILE A 493 22.77 73.10 19.86
C ILE A 493 23.82 73.81 18.99
N GLU A 494 23.36 74.53 17.96
CA GLU A 494 24.22 75.18 16.97
C GLU A 494 25.03 76.30 17.62
N LEU A 495 24.36 77.24 18.29
CA LEU A 495 24.97 78.42 18.92
C LEU A 495 24.33 78.71 20.29
N VAL A 496 25.15 79.18 21.23
CA VAL A 496 24.69 79.76 22.50
C VAL A 496 25.33 81.14 22.61
N GLU A 497 24.51 82.18 22.63
CA GLU A 497 24.94 83.56 22.80
C GLU A 497 24.60 83.99 24.24
N VAL A 498 25.57 84.56 24.96
CA VAL A 498 25.37 85.03 26.34
C VAL A 498 26.00 86.39 26.55
N VAL A 499 25.24 87.30 27.15
CA VAL A 499 25.63 88.67 27.54
C VAL A 499 24.98 89.00 28.88
N LYS A 500 25.30 90.14 29.51
CA LYS A 500 24.46 90.68 30.60
C LYS A 500 23.08 91.12 30.07
N GLU A 501 22.10 91.27 30.95
CA GLU A 501 20.74 91.78 30.64
C GLU A 501 20.78 93.16 29.94
N ASP A 502 21.78 93.99 30.27
CA ASP A 502 22.04 95.30 29.63
C ASP A 502 22.83 95.23 28.30
N GLY A 503 23.22 94.03 27.86
CA GLY A 503 24.02 93.77 26.66
C GLY A 503 25.53 93.89 26.84
N SER A 504 26.03 94.10 28.06
CA SER A 504 27.47 94.23 28.35
C SER A 504 28.18 92.88 28.55
N LYS A 505 29.52 92.93 28.67
CA LYS A 505 30.38 91.74 28.77
C LYS A 505 30.45 91.17 30.18
N LEU A 506 30.82 89.89 30.25
CA LEU A 506 30.70 89.02 31.43
C LEU A 506 31.93 89.06 32.35
N ASP A 507 32.80 90.07 32.19
CA ASP A 507 34.14 90.12 32.80
C ASP A 507 34.13 90.59 34.27
N GLU A 508 33.11 91.36 34.67
CA GLU A 508 32.84 91.74 36.05
C GLU A 508 31.45 91.24 36.44
N PHE A 509 31.33 90.49 37.54
CA PHE A 509 30.06 89.95 38.01
C PHE A 509 29.72 90.45 39.43
N LYS A 510 28.52 91.02 39.60
CA LYS A 510 27.99 91.48 40.89
C LYS A 510 26.95 90.53 41.50
N PRO A 511 27.27 89.86 42.61
CA PRO A 511 26.31 89.05 43.36
C PRO A 511 25.04 89.83 43.75
N ASN A 512 23.89 89.24 43.43
CA ASN A 512 22.53 89.73 43.70
C ASN A 512 22.11 91.02 42.95
N GLU A 513 22.92 91.53 42.02
CA GLU A 513 22.55 92.63 41.11
C GLU A 513 22.54 92.19 39.64
N ASP A 514 23.61 91.56 39.16
CA ASP A 514 23.80 91.30 37.73
C ASP A 514 23.00 90.07 37.24
N ARG A 515 22.36 90.24 36.07
CA ARG A 515 21.60 89.22 35.34
C ARG A 515 22.21 88.97 33.97
N LEU A 516 22.10 87.74 33.48
CA LEU A 516 22.57 87.34 32.15
C LEU A 516 21.39 87.08 31.22
N LYS A 517 21.54 87.45 29.94
CA LYS A 517 20.62 87.06 28.87
C LYS A 517 21.24 85.94 28.05
N PHE A 518 20.53 84.82 27.95
CA PHE A 518 20.90 83.67 27.13
C PHE A 518 20.02 83.63 25.88
N LYS A 519 20.62 83.23 24.76
CA LYS A 519 19.92 82.91 23.52
C LYS A 519 20.53 81.67 22.89
N ILE A 520 19.70 80.69 22.58
CA ILE A 520 20.09 79.30 22.31
C ILE A 520 19.46 78.88 20.98
N HIS A 521 20.30 78.70 19.97
CA HIS A 521 19.87 78.21 18.66
C HIS A 521 20.01 76.69 18.62
N VAL A 522 18.88 76.02 18.42
CA VAL A 522 18.71 74.56 18.47
C VAL A 522 18.15 74.06 17.15
N ASN A 523 18.49 72.82 16.78
CA ASN A 523 17.98 72.22 15.56
C ASN A 523 17.63 70.74 15.79
N GLY A 524 16.44 70.34 15.36
CA GLY A 524 15.91 68.99 15.50
C GLY A 524 16.53 68.05 14.46
N SER A 525 16.85 66.82 14.87
CA SER A 525 17.54 65.85 14.01
C SER A 525 16.66 64.65 13.66
N CYS A 526 16.60 64.33 12.37
CA CYS A 526 15.89 63.17 11.81
C CYS A 526 14.47 62.99 12.39
N GLY A 527 13.67 64.06 12.38
CA GLY A 527 12.27 64.04 12.85
C GLY A 527 12.06 64.21 14.36
N ALA A 528 13.10 64.25 15.18
CA ALA A 528 12.96 64.64 16.59
C ALA A 528 12.67 66.15 16.72
N THR A 529 11.79 66.50 17.65
CA THR A 529 11.48 67.88 18.05
C THR A 529 12.08 68.17 19.43
N ILE A 530 12.22 69.44 19.80
CA ILE A 530 12.76 69.81 21.10
C ILE A 530 11.64 69.77 22.15
N LYS A 531 11.79 68.90 23.15
CA LYS A 531 10.79 68.67 24.21
C LYS A 531 10.96 69.63 25.38
N SER A 532 12.21 69.91 25.76
CA SER A 532 12.55 70.99 26.68
C SER A 532 13.96 71.47 26.46
N ILE A 533 14.14 72.79 26.44
CA ILE A 533 15.45 73.43 26.59
C ILE A 533 15.56 73.83 28.06
N GLN A 534 16.48 73.20 28.78
CA GLN A 534 16.84 73.54 30.14
C GLN A 534 18.26 74.10 30.12
N THR A 535 18.46 75.30 30.66
CA THR A 535 19.80 75.77 31.02
C THR A 535 19.90 75.81 32.52
N SER A 536 20.72 74.92 33.09
CA SER A 536 21.12 75.04 34.49
C SER A 536 22.32 75.99 34.58
N LEU A 537 22.21 76.91 35.53
CA LEU A 537 23.20 77.94 35.81
C LEU A 537 23.16 78.17 37.32
N GLU A 538 24.15 77.64 38.03
CA GLU A 538 24.26 77.66 39.50
C GLU A 538 23.02 77.13 40.24
N GLY A 539 22.58 75.92 39.87
CA GLY A 539 21.44 75.25 40.48
C GLY A 539 20.08 75.86 40.11
N LYS A 540 20.03 77.14 39.72
CA LYS A 540 18.84 77.75 39.10
C LYS A 540 18.68 77.19 37.69
N THR A 541 17.42 76.93 37.34
CA THR A 541 17.03 76.28 36.09
C THR A 541 16.14 77.22 35.30
N TYR A 542 16.55 77.53 34.08
CA TYR A 542 15.82 78.38 33.15
C TYR A 542 15.37 77.59 31.93
N PHE A 543 14.21 77.94 31.37
CA PHE A 543 13.55 77.17 30.31
C PHE A 543 13.31 78.02 29.06
N GLY A 544 13.55 77.43 27.88
CA GLY A 544 13.27 78.04 26.57
C GLY A 544 14.50 78.49 25.78
N GLU A 545 14.28 78.92 24.53
CA GLU A 545 15.32 79.35 23.58
C GLU A 545 15.96 80.71 23.92
N GLU A 546 15.21 81.61 24.55
CA GLU A 546 15.69 82.92 24.96
C GLU A 546 15.12 83.26 26.35
N PHE A 547 15.99 83.58 27.31
CA PHE A 547 15.60 83.94 28.67
C PHE A 547 16.61 84.90 29.31
N ILE A 548 16.21 85.50 30.44
CA ILE A 548 17.06 86.31 31.30
C ILE A 548 17.13 85.60 32.67
N THR A 549 18.31 85.54 33.28
CA THR A 549 18.51 84.90 34.58
C THR A 549 17.92 85.75 35.71
N ASP A 550 17.70 85.13 36.86
CA ASP A 550 17.68 85.89 38.12
C ASP A 550 19.05 86.52 38.39
N PRO A 551 19.14 87.49 39.33
CA PRO A 551 20.43 87.94 39.82
C PRO A 551 21.21 86.74 40.37
N LEU A 552 22.43 86.55 39.88
CA LEU A 552 23.30 85.43 40.26
C LEU A 552 23.96 85.69 41.63
N GLU A 553 24.31 84.65 42.39
CA GLU A 553 24.45 84.79 43.85
C GLU A 553 25.90 84.79 44.39
N HIS A 554 26.91 84.39 43.59
CA HIS A 554 28.30 84.16 44.06
C HIS A 554 29.41 84.40 42.99
N GLY A 555 30.57 83.69 43.00
CA GLY A 555 31.81 83.99 42.22
C GLY A 555 32.72 82.76 41.91
N GLY A 556 33.36 82.59 40.72
CA GLY A 556 34.46 81.63 40.41
C GLY A 556 34.40 80.49 39.33
N GLU A 557 33.32 80.26 38.56
CA GLU A 557 33.07 79.40 37.33
C GLU A 557 31.56 79.00 37.17
N LEU A 558 30.76 79.63 36.28
CA LEU A 558 29.36 79.25 35.99
C LEU A 558 29.49 78.18 34.93
N ASN A 559 29.33 76.93 35.31
CA ASN A 559 29.29 75.86 34.33
C ASN A 559 27.89 75.80 33.74
N TYR A 560 27.62 76.71 32.79
CA TYR A 560 26.33 76.77 32.12
C TYR A 560 26.14 75.50 31.30
N LYS A 561 25.16 74.71 31.70
CA LYS A 561 24.83 73.45 31.05
C LYS A 561 23.52 73.65 30.31
N VAL A 562 23.62 73.98 29.01
CA VAL A 562 22.44 73.89 28.14
C VAL A 562 22.19 72.42 27.87
N GLU A 563 21.13 71.89 28.47
CA GLU A 563 20.58 70.57 28.22
C GLU A 563 19.34 70.73 27.35
N ILE A 564 19.47 70.43 26.06
CA ILE A 564 18.27 70.16 25.26
C ILE A 564 17.92 68.68 25.43
N VAL A 565 16.67 68.47 25.84
CA VAL A 565 16.02 67.17 25.83
C VAL A 565 15.15 67.16 24.59
N ASP A 566 15.48 66.31 23.63
CA ASP A 566 14.61 66.12 22.46
C ASP A 566 13.44 65.17 22.78
N SER A 567 12.53 65.03 21.81
CA SER A 567 11.33 64.20 21.92
C SER A 567 11.62 62.72 22.17
N ARG A 568 12.83 62.24 21.86
CA ARG A 568 13.34 60.89 22.18
C ARG A 568 13.90 60.78 23.60
N ASN A 569 13.85 61.87 24.38
CA ASN A 569 14.50 62.05 25.68
C ASN A 569 16.04 62.00 25.61
N ARG A 570 16.66 62.28 24.45
CA ARG A 570 18.11 62.36 24.34
C ARG A 570 18.61 63.71 24.84
N PHE A 571 19.71 63.66 25.58
CA PHE A 571 20.38 64.81 26.14
C PHE A 571 21.52 65.25 25.23
N THR A 572 21.33 66.37 24.53
CA THR A 572 22.47 67.13 24.00
C THR A 572 22.81 68.19 25.02
N THR A 573 23.85 67.90 25.81
CA THR A 573 24.50 68.88 26.66
C THR A 573 25.51 69.67 25.83
N LYS A 574 25.40 71.01 25.86
CA LYS A 574 26.48 71.92 25.48
C LYS A 574 26.87 72.71 26.73
N THR A 575 27.89 72.21 27.43
CA THR A 575 28.57 72.94 28.48
C THR A 575 29.45 74.02 27.85
N GLY A 576 29.26 75.26 28.29
CA GLY A 576 30.34 76.24 28.31
C GLY A 576 30.55 76.72 29.74
N SER A 577 31.55 77.59 29.95
CA SER A 577 31.70 78.26 31.24
C SER A 577 31.77 79.78 31.09
N ILE A 578 31.26 80.48 32.11
CA ILE A 578 31.24 81.94 32.25
C ILE A 578 31.57 82.20 33.73
N ASN A 579 32.65 82.88 34.12
CA ASN A 579 33.36 82.46 35.35
C ASN A 579 32.74 82.80 36.76
N VAL A 580 31.62 82.18 37.21
CA VAL A 580 30.94 82.37 38.54
C VAL A 580 30.38 81.05 39.26
N LYS A 581 30.94 80.52 40.39
CA LYS A 581 30.85 79.10 40.98
C LYS A 581 29.89 78.88 42.19
N GLU A 582 29.42 77.70 42.70
CA GLU A 582 29.23 76.23 42.35
C GLU A 582 28.74 75.42 43.63
N VAL A 583 28.22 74.15 43.75
CA VAL A 583 27.53 73.12 42.89
C VAL A 583 27.02 71.83 43.68
N GLU A 584 25.96 71.13 43.19
CA GLU A 584 25.53 69.67 43.28
C GLU A 584 25.25 68.74 44.53
N LYS A 585 24.12 67.94 44.48
CA LYS A 585 23.96 66.42 44.36
C LYS A 585 23.15 65.50 45.36
N GLN A 586 22.28 64.62 44.78
CA GLN A 586 21.85 63.19 45.09
C GLN A 586 21.08 62.73 46.38
N VAL A 587 20.43 61.54 46.58
CA VAL A 587 19.64 60.45 45.85
C VAL A 587 19.13 59.39 46.91
N GLU A 588 18.06 58.56 46.69
CA GLU A 588 17.93 57.08 47.05
C GLU A 588 16.48 56.45 47.03
N GLU A 589 16.39 55.08 47.01
CA GLU A 589 15.19 54.18 46.98
C GLU A 589 15.24 53.00 48.02
N LYS A 590 14.24 52.07 48.11
CA LYS A 590 14.18 50.66 48.69
C LYS A 590 12.75 50.27 49.24
N LEU A 591 12.24 49.03 49.45
CA LEU A 591 12.40 47.61 48.96
C LEU A 591 11.22 46.68 49.48
N ASP A 592 11.10 45.40 49.08
CA ASP A 592 9.96 44.43 49.37
C ASP A 592 10.38 43.00 49.94
N PRO A 593 9.48 42.04 50.33
CA PRO A 593 9.72 40.93 51.33
C PRO A 593 9.88 39.43 50.87
N ILE A 594 9.66 38.41 51.78
CA ILE A 594 10.41 37.10 51.92
C ILE A 594 9.52 35.79 52.11
N MET A 595 10.08 34.56 51.91
CA MET A 595 9.46 33.19 52.02
C MET A 595 10.32 32.09 52.77
N HIS A 596 9.84 30.83 52.94
CA HIS A 596 10.42 29.75 53.80
C HIS A 596 11.23 28.60 53.09
N PRO A 597 12.36 28.06 53.64
CA PRO A 597 13.40 27.38 52.84
C PRO A 597 13.17 25.95 52.31
N ASP A 598 12.52 25.03 53.05
CA ASP A 598 12.41 23.63 52.58
C ASP A 598 11.27 23.43 51.57
N PHE A 599 10.25 24.28 51.63
CA PHE A 599 9.19 24.32 50.62
C PHE A 599 9.70 24.95 49.32
N LEU A 600 10.51 26.01 49.43
CA LEU A 600 11.19 26.65 48.30
C LEU A 600 11.93 25.63 47.43
N LYS A 601 12.67 24.67 47.98
CA LYS A 601 13.40 23.63 47.19
C LYS A 601 12.50 22.76 46.29
N VAL A 602 11.26 22.50 46.71
CA VAL A 602 10.30 21.70 45.92
C VAL A 602 9.58 22.58 44.91
N GLN A 603 9.16 23.78 45.33
CA GLN A 603 8.61 24.80 44.43
C GLN A 603 9.63 25.27 43.37
N GLU A 604 10.94 25.30 43.67
CA GLU A 604 12.03 25.62 42.74
C GLU A 604 12.07 24.62 41.59
N LYS A 605 12.10 23.31 41.87
CA LYS A 605 12.08 22.27 40.82
C LYS A 605 10.75 22.29 40.06
N GLU A 606 9.62 22.52 40.73
CA GLU A 606 8.31 22.62 40.05
C GLU A 606 8.18 23.87 39.18
N ASN A 607 8.77 25.00 39.59
CA ASN A 607 8.83 26.22 38.78
C ASN A 607 9.79 26.03 37.60
N GLN A 608 10.93 25.33 37.78
CA GLN A 608 11.83 24.96 36.68
C GLN A 608 11.11 24.07 35.64
N LEU A 609 10.38 23.04 36.10
CA LEU A 609 9.60 22.18 35.21
C LEU A 609 8.44 22.94 34.54
N HIS A 610 7.80 23.89 35.24
CA HIS A 610 6.79 24.76 34.65
C HIS A 610 7.35 25.65 33.54
N GLU A 611 8.49 26.32 33.80
CA GLU A 611 9.18 27.16 32.81
C GLU A 611 9.63 26.38 31.57
N LEU A 612 9.90 25.07 31.69
CA LEU A 612 10.21 24.18 30.56
C LEU A 612 8.98 23.83 29.70
N VAL A 613 7.76 23.72 30.27
CA VAL A 613 6.57 23.24 29.51
C VAL A 613 5.49 24.28 29.22
N LYS A 614 5.49 25.45 29.87
CA LYS A 614 4.44 26.49 29.71
C LYS A 614 4.21 26.92 28.26
N ASP A 615 5.25 26.89 27.42
CA ASP A 615 5.21 27.29 26.01
C ASP A 615 5.05 26.08 25.05
N ILE A 616 5.16 24.85 25.57
CA ILE A 616 5.04 23.61 24.80
C ILE A 616 3.56 23.26 24.58
N LYS A 617 3.14 23.29 23.31
CA LYS A 617 1.77 22.97 22.91
C LYS A 617 1.57 21.46 22.73
N SER A 618 0.39 20.98 23.13
CA SER A 618 -0.05 19.61 22.85
C SER A 618 0.00 19.30 21.35
N ASN A 619 0.55 18.15 20.97
CA ASN A 619 0.68 17.72 19.58
C ASN A 619 -0.72 17.51 18.94
N PRO A 620 -1.03 18.02 17.74
CA PRO A 620 -2.36 17.85 17.14
C PRO A 620 -2.70 16.40 16.78
N ASN A 621 -1.69 15.55 16.57
CA ASN A 621 -1.84 14.18 16.05
C ASN A 621 -1.47 13.09 17.08
N GLU A 622 -0.66 13.41 18.09
CA GLU A 622 -0.27 12.47 19.16
C GLU A 622 -0.70 12.97 20.55
N LYS A 623 -0.78 12.05 21.53
CA LYS A 623 -1.07 12.32 22.95
C LYS A 623 -0.16 11.49 23.85
N ASN A 624 0.57 12.14 24.74
CA ASN A 624 1.39 11.47 25.76
C ASN A 624 0.56 11.24 27.02
N VAL A 625 0.45 9.98 27.45
CA VAL A 625 -0.47 9.55 28.50
C VAL A 625 0.28 8.75 29.56
N LEU A 626 0.15 9.11 30.83
CA LEU A 626 0.65 8.32 31.96
C LEU A 626 -0.51 7.57 32.63
N LEU A 627 -0.30 6.30 32.96
CA LEU A 627 -1.20 5.49 33.81
C LEU A 627 -0.47 5.12 35.11
N LEU A 628 -1.09 5.37 36.26
CA LEU A 628 -0.49 5.09 37.58
C LEU A 628 -1.52 4.54 38.58
N ALA A 629 -1.02 3.91 39.66
CA ALA A 629 -1.86 3.34 40.71
C ALA A 629 -1.76 4.15 42.02
N MET A 630 -2.85 4.80 42.41
CA MET A 630 -2.85 5.71 43.56
C MET A 630 -2.73 4.98 44.90
N SER A 631 -2.08 5.65 45.85
CA SER A 631 -1.91 5.19 47.23
C SER A 631 -2.57 6.16 48.21
N THR A 632 -2.54 5.83 49.50
CA THR A 632 -2.99 6.73 50.57
C THR A 632 -1.83 7.62 51.05
N LEU A 633 -2.16 8.75 51.68
CA LEU A 633 -1.15 9.62 52.32
C LEU A 633 -0.48 8.87 53.49
N PRO A 634 0.87 8.91 53.62
CA PRO A 634 1.57 8.17 54.67
C PRO A 634 1.43 8.83 56.06
N ASN A 635 0.85 8.12 57.02
CA ASN A 635 0.53 8.66 58.35
C ASN A 635 1.75 9.19 59.17
N GLU A 636 2.91 8.53 59.10
CA GLU A 636 3.99 8.76 60.08
C GLU A 636 5.45 8.77 59.57
N ARG A 637 5.78 8.18 58.42
CA ARG A 637 7.18 7.79 58.10
C ARG A 637 7.92 8.59 57.03
N GLN A 638 7.27 9.49 56.30
CA GLN A 638 7.88 10.29 55.22
C GLN A 638 7.67 11.80 55.43
N ARG A 639 7.91 12.27 56.66
CA ARG A 639 7.71 13.67 57.08
C ARG A 639 8.92 14.59 56.78
N GLN A 640 9.59 14.36 55.66
CA GLN A 640 10.82 15.06 55.25
C GLN A 640 10.83 15.22 53.73
N VAL A 641 11.50 16.25 53.22
CA VAL A 641 11.77 16.37 51.78
C VAL A 641 12.59 15.15 51.35
N LEU A 642 12.05 14.34 50.43
CA LEU A 642 12.77 13.21 49.83
C LEU A 642 13.35 13.62 48.48
N LYS A 643 14.46 13.00 48.09
CA LYS A 643 15.07 13.17 46.77
C LYS A 643 14.68 12.03 45.84
N TYR A 644 14.31 12.34 44.60
CA TYR A 644 14.28 11.34 43.52
C TYR A 644 15.51 11.48 42.65
N VAL A 645 15.99 10.35 42.12
CA VAL A 645 17.09 10.27 41.16
C VAL A 645 16.77 9.21 40.10
N VAL A 646 17.26 9.41 38.89
CA VAL A 646 17.18 8.42 37.81
C VAL A 646 18.32 7.41 37.91
N ASP A 647 18.01 6.13 37.73
CA ASP A 647 18.97 5.03 37.79
C ASP A 647 19.93 4.98 36.59
N ASP A 648 21.14 4.47 36.82
CA ASP A 648 22.17 4.34 35.78
C ASP A 648 21.68 3.58 34.54
N SER A 649 20.73 2.63 34.68
CA SER A 649 20.19 1.86 33.55
C SER A 649 19.33 2.66 32.56
N ILE A 650 19.01 3.92 32.86
CA ILE A 650 18.31 4.84 31.96
C ILE A 650 19.00 6.21 31.82
N LYS A 651 20.09 6.50 32.54
CA LYS A 651 20.83 7.78 32.45
C LYS A 651 21.31 8.15 31.05
N GLU A 652 21.53 7.19 30.16
CA GLU A 652 21.90 7.45 28.75
C GLU A 652 20.77 8.13 27.94
N LEU A 653 19.53 8.15 28.44
CA LEU A 653 18.43 8.99 27.92
C LEU A 653 18.47 10.43 28.47
N PHE A 654 19.19 10.64 29.58
CA PHE A 654 19.26 11.90 30.33
C PHE A 654 20.59 12.62 30.09
N ASP A 655 20.91 12.79 28.80
CA ASP A 655 22.15 13.38 28.33
C ASP A 655 22.42 14.75 28.99
N GLN A 656 23.59 14.86 29.64
CA GLN A 656 24.08 16.03 30.39
C GLN A 656 23.23 16.57 31.56
N GLY A 657 22.06 15.99 31.87
CA GLY A 657 21.18 16.45 32.95
C GLY A 657 20.62 15.31 33.80
N ASN A 658 21.15 15.11 35.01
CA ASN A 658 20.49 14.25 36.01
C ASN A 658 19.05 14.74 36.23
N ALA A 659 18.05 13.95 35.84
CA ALA A 659 16.67 14.15 36.26
C ALA A 659 16.53 13.77 37.75
N GLU A 660 17.06 14.64 38.61
CA GLU A 660 16.91 14.61 40.06
C GLU A 660 16.04 15.78 40.54
N GLY A 661 15.38 15.59 41.67
CA GLY A 661 14.49 16.59 42.23
C GLY A 661 14.02 16.22 43.63
N SER A 662 13.24 17.12 44.22
CA SER A 662 12.68 16.95 45.56
C SER A 662 11.17 16.68 45.50
N TYR A 663 10.64 15.87 46.41
CA TYR A 663 9.23 15.49 46.48
C TYR A 663 8.75 15.19 47.91
N PHE A 664 7.42 15.11 48.10
CA PHE A 664 6.79 14.75 49.38
C PHE A 664 5.97 13.46 49.28
N TYR A 665 5.17 13.29 48.23
CA TYR A 665 4.30 12.15 47.98
C TYR A 665 4.92 11.20 46.94
N GLN A 666 4.85 9.90 47.22
CA GLN A 666 5.65 8.86 46.55
C GLN A 666 5.37 8.62 45.06
N LEU A 667 4.32 9.24 44.50
CA LEU A 667 3.96 9.18 43.07
C LEU A 667 4.30 10.47 42.29
N GLU A 668 4.79 11.53 42.95
CA GLU A 668 5.36 12.70 42.26
C GLU A 668 6.58 12.42 41.35
N PRO A 669 7.51 11.47 41.68
CA PRO A 669 8.76 11.34 40.94
C PRO A 669 8.61 11.02 39.45
N VAL A 670 7.70 10.10 39.09
CA VAL A 670 7.56 9.63 37.70
C VAL A 670 6.94 10.72 36.80
N PRO A 671 5.83 11.41 37.14
CA PRO A 671 5.36 12.57 36.39
C PRO A 671 6.40 13.67 36.22
N LYS A 672 7.15 14.02 37.29
CA LYS A 672 8.16 15.09 37.25
C LYS A 672 9.34 14.73 36.33
N MET A 673 9.84 13.49 36.41
CA MET A 673 10.87 12.97 35.51
C MET A 673 10.38 12.89 34.06
N LEU A 674 9.15 12.41 33.83
CA LEU A 674 8.58 12.24 32.49
C LEU A 674 8.34 13.59 31.79
N VAL A 675 7.95 14.63 32.53
CA VAL A 675 7.83 15.99 32.02
C VAL A 675 9.20 16.57 31.66
N GLU A 676 10.22 16.34 32.49
CA GLU A 676 11.61 16.73 32.20
C GLU A 676 12.13 16.05 30.93
N GLU A 677 11.80 14.77 30.73
CA GLU A 677 12.14 14.00 29.52
C GLU A 677 11.44 14.51 28.26
N LEU A 678 10.09 14.58 28.27
CA LEU A 678 9.30 14.98 27.11
C LEU A 678 9.65 16.39 26.62
N SER A 679 9.97 17.30 27.54
CA SER A 679 10.31 18.69 27.21
C SER A 679 11.51 18.82 26.25
N LYS A 680 12.48 17.89 26.30
CA LYS A 680 13.65 17.85 25.40
C LYS A 680 13.27 17.71 23.93
N ASN A 681 12.20 16.95 23.65
CA ASN A 681 11.68 16.70 22.30
C ASN A 681 10.62 17.74 21.89
N ASN A 682 10.44 18.80 22.70
CA ASN A 682 9.34 19.76 22.58
C ASN A 682 7.96 19.08 22.65
N GLU A 683 7.82 18.08 23.53
CA GLU A 683 6.56 17.41 23.84
C GLU A 683 6.10 17.72 25.27
N LYS A 684 4.78 17.70 25.52
CA LYS A 684 4.21 17.75 26.88
C LYS A 684 3.62 16.40 27.30
N LEU A 685 3.37 16.23 28.60
CA LEU A 685 2.47 15.20 29.11
C LEU A 685 1.03 15.70 28.96
N ASP A 686 0.16 14.94 28.28
CA ASP A 686 -1.20 15.36 27.95
C ASP A 686 -2.25 14.85 28.92
N TYR A 687 -2.12 13.63 29.46
CA TYR A 687 -3.07 13.08 30.43
C TYR A 687 -2.38 12.23 31.49
N ILE A 688 -2.90 12.24 32.73
CA ILE A 688 -2.55 11.27 33.77
C ILE A 688 -3.82 10.53 34.19
N TYR A 689 -3.91 9.24 33.92
CA TYR A 689 -4.97 8.36 34.43
C TYR A 689 -4.55 7.74 35.77
N ALA A 690 -5.31 8.03 36.82
CA ALA A 690 -5.08 7.56 38.17
C ALA A 690 -6.06 6.44 38.54
N LEU A 691 -5.55 5.22 38.72
CA LEU A 691 -6.32 4.11 39.28
C LEU A 691 -6.49 4.34 40.79
N ASN A 692 -7.66 4.83 41.20
CA ASN A 692 -7.96 5.14 42.60
C ASN A 692 -8.72 4.02 43.31
N THR A 693 -8.50 3.95 44.62
CA THR A 693 -9.32 3.18 45.56
C THR A 693 -10.30 4.11 46.26
N PHE A 694 -11.30 3.55 46.93
CA PHE A 694 -12.22 4.33 47.76
C PHE A 694 -11.42 5.11 48.82
N ALA A 695 -10.36 4.51 49.36
CA ALA A 695 -9.48 5.14 50.33
C ALA A 695 -8.73 6.36 49.77
N SER A 696 -8.15 6.30 48.56
CA SER A 696 -7.37 7.42 48.00
C SER A 696 -8.24 8.62 47.59
N ASN A 697 -9.50 8.39 47.19
CA ASN A 697 -10.46 9.43 46.82
C ASN A 697 -11.31 9.99 47.98
N ASN A 698 -11.34 9.36 49.17
CA ASN A 698 -12.23 9.78 50.27
C ASN A 698 -11.51 10.02 51.63
N SER A 699 -10.27 9.57 51.82
CA SER A 699 -9.57 9.72 53.11
C SER A 699 -8.85 11.07 53.19
N LYS A 700 -9.47 12.06 53.86
CA LYS A 700 -8.90 13.41 54.03
C LYS A 700 -7.88 13.50 55.17
N SER A 701 -6.94 14.44 55.08
CA SER A 701 -5.92 14.76 56.08
C SER A 701 -5.51 16.23 56.03
N PHE A 702 -5.25 16.84 57.20
CA PHE A 702 -4.72 18.20 57.31
C PHE A 702 -3.22 18.28 57.00
N LEU A 703 -2.83 19.37 56.34
CA LEU A 703 -1.45 19.76 56.05
C LEU A 703 -1.21 21.15 56.69
N THR A 704 -0.16 21.33 57.50
CA THR A 704 0.09 22.59 58.23
C THR A 704 1.57 23.02 58.22
N ASP A 705 1.84 24.32 58.11
CA ASP A 705 3.20 24.90 58.06
C ASP A 705 3.74 25.23 59.48
N GLY A 706 3.51 24.32 60.43
CA GLY A 706 3.77 24.51 61.85
C GLY A 706 2.68 25.28 62.60
N VAL A 707 2.52 25.14 63.91
CA VAL A 707 3.32 24.41 64.91
C VAL A 707 2.45 23.33 65.58
N GLU A 708 3.04 22.14 65.81
CA GLU A 708 2.42 20.90 66.32
C GLU A 708 1.41 20.17 65.39
N LYS A 709 1.91 19.08 64.80
CA LYS A 709 1.25 17.97 64.05
C LYS A 709 1.09 18.14 62.53
N ASN A 710 1.57 17.10 61.84
CA ASN A 710 1.39 16.80 60.41
C ASN A 710 1.76 17.94 59.45
N ILE A 711 3.07 18.18 59.33
CA ILE A 711 3.64 18.99 58.25
C ILE A 711 3.66 18.16 56.97
N TYR A 712 2.86 18.59 56.01
CA TYR A 712 3.12 18.48 54.58
C TYR A 712 3.10 19.92 54.06
N TYR A 713 4.01 20.26 53.16
CA TYR A 713 4.00 21.58 52.55
C TYR A 713 3.05 21.60 51.36
N SER A 714 2.33 22.70 51.21
CA SER A 714 1.20 22.85 50.30
C SER A 714 1.01 24.34 49.98
N ASP A 715 0.46 24.64 48.80
CA ASP A 715 0.23 26.02 48.37
C ASP A 715 -1.04 26.63 49.03
N GLU A 716 -1.90 25.82 49.67
CA GLU A 716 -3.11 26.26 50.38
C GLU A 716 -3.32 25.55 51.75
N PHE A 717 -3.91 26.25 52.72
CA PHE A 717 -4.22 25.67 54.04
C PHE A 717 -5.59 24.98 54.05
N LYS A 718 -5.64 23.68 53.71
CA LYS A 718 -6.88 22.86 53.73
C LYS A 718 -6.65 21.37 54.03
N GLU A 719 -7.75 20.61 54.10
CA GLU A 719 -7.73 19.14 54.12
C GLU A 719 -7.64 18.56 52.70
N TYR A 720 -6.78 17.57 52.50
CA TYR A 720 -6.57 16.88 51.23
C TYR A 720 -6.81 15.38 51.35
N THR A 721 -7.46 14.79 50.35
CA THR A 721 -7.33 13.37 50.00
C THR A 721 -6.00 13.12 49.28
N ALA A 722 -5.62 11.85 49.10
CA ALA A 722 -4.38 11.51 48.41
C ALA A 722 -4.40 11.96 46.94
N PHE A 723 -5.57 11.89 46.28
CA PHE A 723 -5.74 12.34 44.91
C PHE A 723 -5.74 13.88 44.80
N GLU A 724 -6.46 14.60 45.67
CA GLU A 724 -6.41 16.07 45.71
C GLU A 724 -4.99 16.60 45.96
N TYR A 725 -4.18 15.94 46.81
CA TYR A 725 -2.79 16.38 47.06
C TYR A 725 -1.89 16.12 45.86
N PHE A 726 -2.01 14.94 45.23
CA PHE A 726 -1.27 14.63 44.00
C PHE A 726 -1.61 15.62 42.86
N GLN A 727 -2.89 15.96 42.68
CA GLN A 727 -3.31 16.98 41.72
C GLN A 727 -2.70 18.36 42.01
N GLU A 728 -2.49 18.74 43.28
CA GLU A 728 -1.75 19.96 43.60
C GLU A 728 -0.28 19.86 43.19
N ARG A 729 0.44 18.83 43.65
CA ARG A 729 1.89 18.69 43.39
C ARG A 729 2.24 18.53 41.91
N CYS A 730 1.28 18.14 41.07
CA CYS A 730 1.43 18.09 39.61
C CYS A 730 0.85 19.30 38.86
N SER A 731 0.10 20.21 39.50
CA SER A 731 -0.62 21.28 38.78
C SER A 731 0.22 22.40 38.17
N LYS A 732 1.54 22.38 38.38
CA LYS A 732 2.51 23.24 37.66
C LYS A 732 3.04 22.61 36.36
N ILE A 733 2.84 21.31 36.16
CA ILE A 733 3.39 20.53 35.04
C ILE A 733 2.32 19.88 34.14
N ILE A 734 1.06 19.81 34.60
CA ILE A 734 -0.12 19.41 33.83
C ILE A 734 -1.38 20.06 34.43
N ASP A 735 -2.36 20.37 33.60
CA ASP A 735 -3.65 20.93 34.02
C ASP A 735 -4.44 19.94 34.90
N LYS A 736 -5.22 20.43 35.88
CA LYS A 736 -5.88 19.57 36.89
C LYS A 736 -6.99 18.71 36.28
N GLU A 737 -7.64 19.21 35.24
CA GLU A 737 -8.66 18.55 34.43
C GLU A 737 -8.10 17.34 33.64
N ASP A 738 -6.83 17.40 33.25
CA ASP A 738 -6.12 16.34 32.52
C ASP A 738 -5.59 15.22 33.45
N ILE A 739 -5.70 15.40 34.77
CA ILE A 739 -5.46 14.35 35.79
C ILE A 739 -6.78 13.64 36.10
N ILE A 740 -6.99 12.49 35.45
CA ILE A 740 -8.27 11.79 35.32
C ILE A 740 -8.42 10.65 36.33
N ASP A 741 -9.48 10.69 37.12
CA ASP A 741 -9.88 9.60 38.03
C ASP A 741 -10.44 8.37 37.28
N ILE A 742 -9.93 7.18 37.64
CA ILE A 742 -10.45 5.87 37.28
C ILE A 742 -10.69 5.07 38.59
N PRO A 743 -11.93 5.01 39.10
CA PRO A 743 -12.22 4.32 40.35
C PRO A 743 -12.25 2.80 40.20
N VAL A 744 -11.34 2.12 40.89
CA VAL A 744 -11.27 0.65 41.02
C VAL A 744 -12.19 0.13 42.13
N GLU A 745 -12.58 1.00 43.06
CA GLU A 745 -13.58 0.75 44.09
C GLU A 745 -14.62 1.88 44.05
N LYS A 746 -15.87 1.55 43.67
CA LYS A 746 -16.98 2.54 43.64
C LYS A 746 -17.69 2.65 45.00
N GLU A 747 -17.62 1.59 45.81
CA GLU A 747 -18.02 1.57 47.21
C GLU A 747 -16.87 1.04 48.08
N LYS A 748 -16.85 1.40 49.36
CA LYS A 748 -15.77 1.02 50.28
C LYS A 748 -15.65 -0.50 50.40
N ASP A 749 -14.43 -1.02 50.26
CA ASP A 749 -14.10 -2.45 50.31
C ASP A 749 -14.80 -3.29 49.19
N VAL A 750 -15.34 -2.64 48.15
CA VAL A 750 -16.00 -3.28 46.99
C VAL A 750 -15.22 -2.98 45.70
N VAL A 751 -14.35 -3.92 45.33
CA VAL A 751 -13.48 -3.85 44.15
C VAL A 751 -14.23 -4.26 42.88
N ASP A 752 -14.16 -3.44 41.82
CA ASP A 752 -14.64 -3.78 40.47
C ASP A 752 -13.54 -3.56 39.41
N VAL A 753 -12.62 -4.54 39.35
CA VAL A 753 -11.54 -4.62 38.34
C VAL A 753 -12.11 -4.57 36.91
N SER A 754 -13.28 -5.17 36.68
CA SER A 754 -13.85 -5.30 35.34
C SER A 754 -14.37 -3.97 34.80
N THR A 755 -15.05 -3.20 35.64
CA THR A 755 -15.57 -1.88 35.25
C THR A 755 -14.45 -0.85 35.22
N ALA A 756 -13.44 -0.90 36.10
CA ALA A 756 -12.27 -0.02 35.99
C ALA A 756 -11.47 -0.27 34.70
N LEU A 757 -11.29 -1.54 34.32
CA LEU A 757 -10.68 -1.92 33.04
C LEU A 757 -11.51 -1.42 31.85
N TYR A 758 -12.83 -1.56 31.89
CA TYR A 758 -13.74 -1.04 30.87
C TYR A 758 -13.74 0.49 30.76
N ASP A 759 -13.84 1.20 31.89
CA ASP A 759 -13.88 2.66 31.96
C ASP A 759 -12.56 3.27 31.44
N PHE A 760 -11.40 2.65 31.73
CA PHE A 760 -10.10 3.09 31.19
C PHE A 760 -9.91 2.75 29.71
N THR A 761 -10.13 1.49 29.31
CA THR A 761 -9.94 1.07 27.90
C THR A 761 -10.91 1.78 26.96
N THR A 762 -12.14 2.09 27.40
CA THR A 762 -13.09 2.88 26.62
C THR A 762 -12.59 4.32 26.40
N ARG A 763 -11.96 4.96 27.38
CA ARG A 763 -11.38 6.30 27.22
C ARG A 763 -10.17 6.29 26.29
N LEU A 764 -9.27 5.30 26.40
CA LEU A 764 -8.19 5.11 25.44
C LEU A 764 -8.72 4.92 24.00
N VAL A 765 -9.72 4.06 23.80
CA VAL A 765 -10.32 3.79 22.48
C VAL A 765 -11.15 4.98 21.94
N GLN A 766 -11.47 5.97 22.79
CA GLN A 766 -12.01 7.25 22.33
C GLN A 766 -10.90 8.21 21.87
N LEU A 767 -9.76 8.26 22.58
CA LEU A 767 -8.58 9.04 22.15
C LEU A 767 -8.00 8.53 20.81
N THR A 768 -7.89 7.21 20.61
CA THR A 768 -7.28 6.62 19.41
C THR A 768 -8.00 6.89 18.08
N LYS A 769 -9.22 7.43 18.13
CA LYS A 769 -9.99 7.85 16.95
C LYS A 769 -9.41 9.09 16.28
N ASN A 770 -8.80 9.98 17.07
CA ASN A 770 -8.32 11.28 16.63
C ASN A 770 -6.79 11.41 16.75
N TYR A 771 -6.17 10.64 17.65
CA TYR A 771 -4.75 10.78 18.02
C TYR A 771 -4.06 9.41 18.10
N LYS A 772 -2.74 9.38 17.86
CA LYS A 772 -1.88 8.30 18.35
C LYS A 772 -1.60 8.50 19.84
N VAL A 773 -1.69 7.44 20.64
CA VAL A 773 -1.51 7.49 22.09
C VAL A 773 -0.17 6.86 22.47
N ASN A 774 0.72 7.68 23.01
CA ASN A 774 2.00 7.29 23.56
C ASN A 774 1.82 7.02 25.06
N LEU A 775 1.77 5.76 25.47
CA LEU A 775 1.47 5.38 26.85
C LEU A 775 2.74 5.11 27.67
N TYR A 776 2.79 5.72 28.84
CA TYR A 776 3.75 5.49 29.92
C TYR A 776 3.00 4.90 31.12
N VAL A 777 3.65 4.03 31.90
CA VAL A 777 3.00 3.36 33.04
C VAL A 777 3.88 3.40 34.28
N ASP A 778 3.38 3.88 35.42
CA ASP A 778 4.03 3.69 36.72
C ASP A 778 3.45 2.44 37.41
N ILE A 779 4.30 1.45 37.68
CA ILE A 779 3.94 0.25 38.44
C ILE A 779 4.20 0.40 39.95
N HIS A 780 4.62 1.58 40.41
CA HIS A 780 4.70 1.93 41.83
C HIS A 780 3.34 2.37 42.40
N GLY A 781 3.20 2.29 43.72
CA GLY A 781 1.94 2.58 44.42
C GLY A 781 0.88 1.47 44.29
N GLY A 782 -0.38 1.87 44.50
CA GLY A 782 -1.53 0.99 44.38
C GLY A 782 -1.78 -0.02 45.49
N PHE A 783 -2.92 -0.71 45.36
CA PHE A 783 -3.24 -1.96 46.05
C PHE A 783 -3.06 -3.14 45.08
N ARG A 784 -3.23 -4.38 45.55
CA ARG A 784 -3.09 -5.58 44.68
C ARG A 784 -4.06 -5.56 43.50
N ASP A 785 -5.24 -4.99 43.70
CA ASP A 785 -6.33 -5.02 42.75
C ASP A 785 -6.17 -3.93 41.67
N THR A 786 -5.65 -2.75 42.02
CA THR A 786 -5.22 -1.73 41.04
C THR A 786 -4.09 -2.26 40.16
N ALA A 787 -3.12 -2.99 40.74
CA ALA A 787 -2.07 -3.68 39.98
C ALA A 787 -2.62 -4.80 39.07
N THR A 788 -3.78 -5.39 39.41
CA THR A 788 -4.45 -6.39 38.56
C THR A 788 -5.12 -5.73 37.35
N VAL A 789 -5.75 -4.56 37.52
CA VAL A 789 -6.20 -3.72 36.39
C VAL A 789 -5.01 -3.35 35.50
N LEU A 790 -3.91 -2.88 36.09
CA LEU A 790 -2.69 -2.46 35.40
C LEU A 790 -2.10 -3.56 34.49
N ASN A 791 -1.99 -4.79 35.02
CA ASN A 791 -1.48 -5.93 34.27
C ASN A 791 -2.44 -6.37 33.14
N ALA A 792 -3.76 -6.35 33.37
CA ALA A 792 -4.75 -6.65 32.34
C ALA A 792 -4.75 -5.59 31.22
N VAL A 793 -4.56 -4.31 31.57
CA VAL A 793 -4.35 -3.21 30.64
C VAL A 793 -3.11 -3.45 29.77
N LEU A 794 -1.95 -3.75 30.37
CA LEU A 794 -0.70 -4.03 29.65
C LEU A 794 -0.79 -5.22 28.70
N MET A 795 -1.61 -6.23 29.00
CA MET A 795 -1.88 -7.36 28.08
C MET A 795 -2.80 -7.00 26.90
N LEU A 796 -3.65 -5.97 27.03
CA LEU A 796 -4.65 -5.60 26.03
C LEU A 796 -4.17 -4.51 25.06
N ILE A 797 -3.40 -3.52 25.53
CA ILE A 797 -2.90 -2.39 24.74
C ILE A 797 -2.25 -2.82 23.44
N ASN A 798 -1.46 -3.90 23.48
CA ASN A 798 -0.65 -4.37 22.35
C ASN A 798 -1.47 -5.01 21.21
N ASN A 799 -2.81 -4.93 21.31
CA ASN A 799 -3.78 -5.31 20.28
C ASN A 799 -4.73 -4.15 19.89
N ILE A 800 -4.51 -2.94 20.41
CA ILE A 800 -5.31 -1.73 20.11
C ILE A 800 -4.50 -0.84 19.17
N ASN A 801 -4.98 -0.67 17.94
CA ASN A 801 -4.36 0.23 16.96
C ASN A 801 -4.24 1.66 17.51
N ASN A 802 -3.17 2.35 17.10
CA ASN A 802 -2.81 3.71 17.50
C ASN A 802 -2.45 3.88 19.00
N ILE A 803 -2.11 2.80 19.74
CA ILE A 803 -1.48 2.91 21.07
C ILE A 803 -0.07 2.32 21.04
N GLU A 804 0.91 3.05 21.58
CA GLU A 804 2.31 2.66 21.66
C GLU A 804 2.78 2.70 23.12
N LEU A 805 3.23 1.57 23.68
CA LEU A 805 3.79 1.53 25.05
C LEU A 805 5.23 2.05 25.03
N LYS A 806 5.41 3.32 25.43
CA LYS A 806 6.70 4.01 25.42
C LYS A 806 7.63 3.52 26.52
N ASP A 807 7.20 3.49 27.78
CA ASP A 807 7.99 2.97 28.90
C ASP A 807 7.11 2.52 30.08
N VAL A 808 7.70 1.75 30.99
CA VAL A 808 7.10 1.30 32.24
C VAL A 808 8.09 1.56 33.37
N TYR A 809 7.72 2.37 34.36
CA TYR A 809 8.58 2.83 35.44
C TYR A 809 8.28 2.16 36.78
N SER A 810 9.30 2.08 37.63
CA SER A 810 9.17 1.64 39.02
C SER A 810 10.14 2.39 39.92
N VAL A 811 9.69 2.80 41.12
CA VAL A 811 10.50 3.56 42.08
C VAL A 811 11.01 2.65 43.20
N LYS A 812 12.34 2.53 43.31
CA LYS A 812 13.02 1.77 44.37
C LYS A 812 13.46 2.70 45.50
N PHE A 813 12.82 2.57 46.66
CA PHE A 813 13.11 3.37 47.85
C PHE A 813 14.38 2.89 48.56
N SER A 814 15.37 3.78 48.63
CA SER A 814 16.66 3.63 49.30
C SER A 814 16.86 4.85 50.22
N ASN A 815 16.00 4.95 51.25
CA ASN A 815 15.85 6.10 52.16
C ASN A 815 17.19 6.79 52.50
N PRO A 816 17.42 8.07 52.10
CA PRO A 816 16.42 9.10 51.74
C PRO A 816 16.03 9.21 50.26
N GLU A 817 16.54 8.36 49.38
CA GLU A 817 16.39 8.53 47.92
C GLU A 817 15.38 7.54 47.28
N GLY A 818 14.55 8.04 46.36
CA GLY A 818 13.69 7.25 45.49
C GLY A 818 14.34 7.09 44.11
N ILE A 819 14.80 5.88 43.79
CA ILE A 819 15.53 5.61 42.53
C ILE A 819 14.51 5.17 41.47
N ILE A 820 14.28 6.00 40.46
CA ILE A 820 13.39 5.69 39.32
C ILE A 820 14.12 4.78 38.34
N LYS A 821 13.49 3.68 37.94
CA LYS A 821 13.98 2.71 36.96
C LYS A 821 12.95 2.48 35.86
N SER A 822 13.38 2.40 34.60
CA SER A 822 12.60 1.67 33.60
C SER A 822 12.65 0.17 33.91
N VAL A 823 11.48 -0.45 33.84
CA VAL A 823 11.27 -1.90 33.89
C VAL A 823 10.66 -2.41 32.58
N LYS A 824 10.69 -1.63 31.48
CA LYS A 824 10.12 -2.01 30.18
C LYS A 824 10.60 -3.39 29.72
N LYS A 825 11.91 -3.63 29.78
CA LYS A 825 12.54 -4.93 29.46
C LYS A 825 11.98 -6.11 30.27
N THR A 826 11.38 -5.85 31.44
CA THR A 826 10.68 -6.86 32.26
C THR A 826 9.19 -6.95 31.92
N SER A 827 8.51 -5.85 31.59
CA SER A 827 7.10 -5.87 31.14
C SER A 827 6.89 -6.47 29.75
N ASN A 828 7.94 -6.58 28.92
CA ASN A 828 7.90 -7.26 27.61
C ASN A 828 7.45 -8.75 27.71
N ILE A 829 7.41 -9.34 28.91
CA ILE A 829 6.75 -10.62 29.17
C ILE A 829 5.28 -10.63 28.70
N TYR A 830 4.60 -9.47 28.66
CA TYR A 830 3.23 -9.37 28.17
C TYR A 830 3.13 -9.54 26.64
N ASP A 831 4.12 -9.09 25.86
CA ASP A 831 4.19 -9.41 24.42
C ASP A 831 4.47 -10.89 24.18
N PHE A 832 5.31 -11.52 24.99
CA PHE A 832 5.51 -12.98 24.92
C PHE A 832 4.22 -13.75 25.20
N VAL A 833 3.49 -13.42 26.26
CA VAL A 833 2.23 -14.09 26.61
C VAL A 833 1.15 -13.82 25.54
N GLY A 834 1.04 -12.58 25.06
CA GLY A 834 0.11 -12.19 24.00
C GLY A 834 0.41 -12.89 22.67
N GLY A 835 1.66 -12.88 22.23
CA GLY A 835 2.13 -13.57 21.02
C GLY A 835 1.99 -15.09 21.10
N MET A 836 2.19 -15.69 22.29
CA MET A 836 1.92 -17.11 22.51
C MET A 836 0.42 -17.44 22.44
N GLN A 837 -0.46 -16.57 22.93
CA GLN A 837 -1.90 -16.73 22.80
C GLN A 837 -2.34 -16.57 21.33
N GLU A 838 -1.80 -15.57 20.61
CA GLU A 838 -1.99 -15.39 19.17
C GLU A 838 -1.60 -16.64 18.39
N PHE A 839 -0.42 -17.20 18.67
CA PHE A 839 0.09 -18.41 18.02
C PHE A 839 -0.75 -19.65 18.31
N LEU A 840 -1.10 -19.89 19.57
CA LEU A 840 -1.90 -21.06 19.94
C LEU A 840 -3.32 -21.00 19.37
N SER A 841 -3.90 -19.81 19.24
CA SER A 841 -5.23 -19.61 18.68
C SER A 841 -5.26 -19.58 17.14
N PHE A 842 -4.33 -18.87 16.50
CA PHE A 842 -4.42 -18.48 15.09
C PHE A 842 -3.19 -18.84 14.24
N GLY A 843 -2.11 -19.33 14.85
CA GLY A 843 -0.87 -19.72 14.14
C GLY A 843 0.07 -18.56 13.77
N ARG A 844 -0.33 -17.31 14.00
CA ARG A 844 0.50 -16.09 13.84
C ARG A 844 1.35 -15.84 15.07
N SER A 845 2.47 -15.14 14.93
CA SER A 845 3.34 -14.82 16.08
C SER A 845 3.85 -13.38 16.10
N ASN A 846 3.01 -12.42 15.74
CA ASN A 846 3.37 -10.98 15.71
C ASN A 846 3.80 -10.47 17.10
N GLY A 847 3.14 -10.93 18.17
CA GLY A 847 3.60 -10.63 19.54
C GLY A 847 4.97 -11.21 19.88
N LEU A 848 5.38 -12.32 19.24
CA LEU A 848 6.72 -12.90 19.43
C LEU A 848 7.80 -12.18 18.60
N ILE A 849 7.44 -11.59 17.45
CA ILE A 849 8.34 -10.68 16.71
C ILE A 849 8.76 -9.53 17.64
N ARG A 850 7.78 -8.79 18.19
CA ARG A 850 8.05 -7.69 19.13
C ARG A 850 8.80 -8.12 20.38
N PHE A 851 8.54 -9.33 20.89
CA PHE A 851 9.31 -9.87 22.00
C PHE A 851 10.79 -10.08 21.62
N ASN A 852 11.06 -10.65 20.44
CA ASN A 852 12.41 -10.87 19.92
C ASN A 852 13.16 -9.56 19.61
N GLU A 853 12.48 -8.53 19.08
CA GLU A 853 13.06 -7.18 18.90
C GLU A 853 13.65 -6.63 20.21
N THR A 854 13.16 -7.08 21.37
CA THR A 854 13.62 -6.64 22.69
C THR A 854 14.58 -7.59 23.41
N ILE A 855 14.87 -8.78 22.84
CA ILE A 855 15.78 -9.79 23.41
C ILE A 855 16.76 -10.25 22.33
N GLN A 856 18.04 -9.88 22.47
CA GLN A 856 19.10 -10.13 21.49
C GLN A 856 19.53 -11.62 21.40
N ASN A 857 18.67 -12.48 20.87
CA ASN A 857 18.93 -13.90 20.60
C ASN A 857 18.65 -14.24 19.12
N GLY A 858 19.68 -14.41 18.30
CA GLY A 858 19.51 -14.71 16.86
C GLY A 858 18.78 -16.02 16.56
N THR A 859 18.98 -17.06 17.40
CA THR A 859 18.38 -18.40 17.22
C THR A 859 16.86 -18.42 17.45
N ASP A 860 16.33 -17.46 18.22
CA ASP A 860 14.90 -17.37 18.57
C ASP A 860 14.07 -16.69 17.47
N VAL A 861 14.71 -15.92 16.58
CA VAL A 861 14.05 -15.25 15.42
C VAL A 861 13.62 -16.28 14.39
N MET A 862 14.50 -17.22 14.01
CA MET A 862 14.21 -18.26 13.01
C MET A 862 12.99 -19.14 13.36
N LEU A 863 12.68 -19.30 14.64
CA LEU A 863 11.50 -20.03 15.09
C LEU A 863 10.20 -19.24 14.86
N VAL A 864 10.22 -17.94 15.12
CA VAL A 864 9.11 -17.01 14.87
C VAL A 864 8.87 -16.88 13.36
N ASP A 865 9.93 -16.77 12.56
CA ASP A 865 9.84 -16.74 11.10
C ASP A 865 9.23 -18.03 10.53
N ALA A 866 9.68 -19.20 11.00
CA ALA A 866 9.13 -20.49 10.57
C ALA A 866 7.64 -20.66 10.95
N ILE A 867 7.21 -20.09 12.07
CA ILE A 867 5.79 -20.03 12.46
C ILE A 867 5.01 -19.09 11.54
N ASN A 868 5.51 -17.89 11.28
CA ASN A 868 4.84 -16.90 10.43
C ASN A 868 4.75 -17.37 8.97
N ASN A 869 5.79 -18.01 8.43
CA ASN A 869 5.78 -18.63 7.09
C ASN A 869 4.65 -19.67 6.93
N ILE A 870 4.32 -20.43 7.98
CA ILE A 870 3.14 -21.32 7.97
C ILE A 870 1.84 -20.51 7.97
N SER A 871 1.72 -19.52 8.86
CA SER A 871 0.58 -18.58 8.90
C SER A 871 0.30 -17.96 7.53
N ASP A 872 1.31 -17.44 6.87
CA ASP A 872 1.12 -16.66 5.64
C ASP A 872 0.78 -17.57 4.45
N SER A 873 1.26 -18.81 4.46
CA SER A 873 0.82 -19.83 3.51
C SER A 873 -0.64 -20.27 3.73
N ILE A 874 -1.12 -20.27 4.99
CA ILE A 874 -2.52 -20.50 5.35
C ILE A 874 -3.39 -19.29 4.90
N LEU A 875 -2.95 -18.06 5.18
CA LEU A 875 -3.69 -16.83 4.87
C LEU A 875 -3.81 -16.58 3.36
N LEU A 876 -2.70 -16.70 2.63
CA LEU A 876 -2.64 -16.55 1.17
C LEU A 876 -3.19 -17.79 0.43
N ASN A 877 -3.71 -18.78 1.14
CA ASN A 877 -4.20 -20.07 0.62
C ASN A 877 -3.16 -20.81 -0.25
N ARG A 878 -1.85 -20.54 -0.05
CA ARG A 878 -0.70 -21.17 -0.73
C ARG A 878 -0.42 -22.56 -0.15
N MET A 879 -1.46 -23.40 -0.08
CA MET A 879 -1.44 -24.67 0.65
C MET A 879 -0.46 -25.72 0.06
N ASN A 880 0.08 -25.49 -1.15
CA ASN A 880 1.16 -26.30 -1.71
C ASN A 880 2.47 -26.16 -0.90
N ASN A 881 2.69 -25.00 -0.26
CA ASN A 881 3.86 -24.74 0.57
C ASN A 881 3.68 -25.27 2.02
N PHE A 882 2.43 -25.58 2.43
CA PHE A 882 2.12 -25.94 3.82
C PHE A 882 2.94 -27.13 4.35
N SER A 883 3.10 -28.19 3.54
CA SER A 883 3.91 -29.37 3.90
C SER A 883 5.42 -29.10 3.94
N MET A 884 5.90 -28.06 3.24
CA MET A 884 7.30 -27.63 3.26
C MET A 884 7.56 -26.85 4.54
N ASN A 885 6.77 -25.80 4.80
CA ASN A 885 6.93 -24.93 5.96
C ASN A 885 6.74 -25.69 7.29
N LEU A 886 5.92 -26.76 7.32
CA LEU A 886 5.84 -27.70 8.45
C LEU A 886 7.15 -28.47 8.69
N LYS A 887 7.87 -28.85 7.63
CA LYS A 887 9.21 -29.49 7.74
C LYS A 887 10.23 -28.48 8.22
N ASP A 888 10.24 -27.27 7.64
CA ASP A 888 11.15 -26.19 8.01
C ASP A 888 11.01 -25.84 9.50
N LEU A 889 9.78 -25.63 9.99
CA LEU A 889 9.51 -25.45 11.42
C LEU A 889 9.98 -26.65 12.25
N SER A 890 9.79 -27.88 11.77
CA SER A 890 10.31 -29.07 12.47
C SER A 890 11.84 -29.12 12.50
N GLU A 891 12.55 -28.52 11.54
CA GLU A 891 14.01 -28.47 11.49
C GLU A 891 14.55 -27.37 12.40
N THR A 892 13.96 -26.17 12.40
CA THR A 892 14.25 -25.13 13.40
C THR A 892 14.02 -25.66 14.83
N LEU A 893 12.94 -26.40 15.07
CA LEU A 893 12.68 -27.03 16.37
C LEU A 893 13.68 -28.15 16.74
N LYS A 894 14.40 -28.75 15.79
CA LYS A 894 15.48 -29.72 16.05
C LYS A 894 16.82 -29.05 16.38
N GLN A 895 16.99 -27.77 16.04
CA GLN A 895 18.15 -26.99 16.50
C GLN A 895 18.10 -26.89 18.04
N ASN A 896 19.26 -27.06 18.67
CA ASN A 896 19.33 -27.61 20.03
C ASN A 896 19.59 -26.56 21.14
N GLU A 897 19.48 -25.28 20.81
CA GLU A 897 19.86 -24.16 21.70
C GLU A 897 18.67 -23.39 22.29
N LEU A 898 17.43 -23.74 21.92
CA LEU A 898 16.21 -23.08 22.40
C LEU A 898 16.02 -23.30 23.92
N GLN A 899 16.43 -22.31 24.72
CA GLN A 899 16.39 -22.28 26.18
C GLN A 899 15.33 -21.29 26.72
N GLY A 900 15.15 -21.25 28.03
CA GLY A 900 14.27 -20.27 28.69
C GLY A 900 12.84 -20.27 28.15
N PHE A 901 12.33 -19.09 27.78
CA PHE A 901 10.99 -18.93 27.21
C PHE A 901 10.77 -19.79 25.97
N TYR A 902 11.72 -19.82 25.04
CA TYR A 902 11.58 -20.57 23.79
C TYR A 902 11.69 -22.09 23.96
N GLY A 903 12.24 -22.58 25.07
CA GLY A 903 12.08 -23.97 25.49
C GLY A 903 10.62 -24.35 25.77
N ILE A 904 9.84 -23.43 26.35
CA ILE A 904 8.39 -23.60 26.59
C ILE A 904 7.63 -23.49 25.27
N VAL A 905 7.98 -22.51 24.41
CA VAL A 905 7.40 -22.37 23.07
C VAL A 905 7.59 -23.66 22.26
N LYS A 906 8.80 -24.21 22.19
CA LYS A 906 9.13 -25.50 21.54
C LYS A 906 8.21 -26.63 22.00
N GLY A 907 7.94 -26.74 23.30
CA GLY A 907 7.00 -27.74 23.85
C GLY A 907 5.54 -27.51 23.44
N LEU A 908 5.10 -26.25 23.41
CA LEU A 908 3.73 -25.86 23.03
C LEU A 908 3.50 -25.99 21.51
N VAL A 909 4.41 -25.50 20.67
CA VAL A 909 4.41 -25.68 19.21
C VAL A 909 4.35 -27.17 18.85
N SER A 910 5.20 -27.98 19.48
CA SER A 910 5.26 -29.43 19.25
C SER A 910 3.95 -30.15 19.60
N ASN A 911 3.06 -29.56 20.40
CA ASN A 911 1.75 -30.14 20.72
C ASN A 911 0.60 -29.48 19.94
N ASN A 912 0.74 -28.22 19.54
CA ASN A 912 -0.19 -27.49 18.68
C ASN A 912 -0.40 -28.18 17.31
N TYR A 913 0.67 -28.80 16.78
CA TYR A 913 0.66 -29.52 15.50
C TYR A 913 0.43 -31.04 15.63
N LYS A 914 -0.02 -31.53 16.80
CA LYS A 914 -0.47 -32.92 17.00
C LYS A 914 -1.99 -32.99 16.96
N VAL A 915 -2.52 -33.90 16.14
CA VAL A 915 -3.98 -34.07 15.95
C VAL A 915 -4.41 -35.51 16.18
N GLN A 916 -5.68 -35.71 16.55
CA GLN A 916 -6.26 -37.05 16.71
C GLN A 916 -7.33 -37.33 15.65
N ILE A 917 -7.18 -38.46 14.95
CA ILE A 917 -8.19 -39.00 14.04
C ILE A 917 -8.65 -40.34 14.61
N LYS A 918 -9.89 -40.36 15.11
CA LYS A 918 -10.43 -41.43 15.95
C LYS A 918 -9.45 -41.74 17.11
N ASN A 919 -8.86 -42.94 17.16
CA ASN A 919 -8.04 -43.37 18.30
C ASN A 919 -6.51 -43.29 18.04
N ARG A 920 -6.05 -42.54 17.03
CA ARG A 920 -4.62 -42.37 16.72
C ARG A 920 -4.23 -40.89 16.68
N THR A 921 -3.13 -40.55 17.35
CA THR A 921 -2.44 -39.27 17.23
C THR A 921 -1.52 -39.26 16.00
N TYR A 922 -1.44 -38.12 15.33
CA TYR A 922 -0.53 -37.82 14.21
C TYR A 922 0.28 -36.57 14.56
N ASP A 923 1.52 -36.49 14.08
CA ASP A 923 2.45 -35.41 14.37
C ASP A 923 2.89 -34.72 13.06
N LEU A 924 2.31 -33.55 12.79
CA LEU A 924 2.59 -32.77 11.58
C LEU A 924 4.00 -32.14 11.55
N LEU A 925 4.71 -32.14 12.68
CA LEU A 925 6.13 -31.78 12.77
C LEU A 925 7.03 -33.03 12.86
N GLY A 926 6.44 -34.22 12.85
CA GLY A 926 7.10 -35.51 12.88
C GLY A 926 7.11 -36.17 11.51
N ARG A 927 6.54 -37.38 11.44
CA ARG A 927 6.48 -38.20 10.21
C ARG A 927 5.19 -38.00 9.40
N ASP A 928 4.19 -37.32 9.96
CA ASP A 928 2.89 -37.14 9.34
C ASP A 928 2.75 -35.77 8.62
N SER A 929 3.85 -35.03 8.42
CA SER A 929 3.86 -33.67 7.86
C SER A 929 3.25 -33.55 6.46
N ASP A 930 3.42 -34.59 5.61
CA ASP A 930 2.79 -34.71 4.28
C ASP A 930 1.41 -35.45 4.33
N TYR A 931 0.91 -35.85 5.50
CA TYR A 931 -0.27 -36.70 5.62
C TYR A 931 -1.56 -35.89 5.59
N LEU A 932 -2.14 -35.73 4.40
CA LEU A 932 -3.34 -34.91 4.14
C LEU A 932 -4.49 -35.08 5.17
N PRO A 933 -4.88 -36.28 5.64
CA PRO A 933 -5.92 -36.39 6.68
C PRO A 933 -5.57 -35.67 7.99
N ALA A 934 -4.30 -35.68 8.41
CA ALA A 934 -3.84 -34.97 9.60
C ALA A 934 -3.78 -33.46 9.37
N GLN A 935 -3.31 -33.02 8.19
CA GLN A 935 -3.33 -31.60 7.80
C GLN A 935 -4.76 -31.03 7.83
N LEU A 936 -5.71 -31.76 7.22
CA LEU A 936 -7.12 -31.38 7.20
C LEU A 936 -7.75 -31.40 8.60
N LYS A 937 -7.40 -32.36 9.46
CA LYS A 937 -7.85 -32.39 10.86
C LYS A 937 -7.33 -31.19 11.64
N TRP A 938 -6.07 -30.79 11.42
CA TRP A 938 -5.51 -29.59 12.03
C TRP A 938 -6.25 -28.31 11.60
N CYS A 939 -6.49 -28.13 10.29
CA CYS A 939 -7.30 -27.01 9.80
C CYS A 939 -8.72 -27.00 10.38
N LEU A 940 -9.36 -28.17 10.48
CA LEU A 940 -10.70 -28.31 11.07
C LEU A 940 -10.71 -27.96 12.57
N ASP A 941 -9.74 -28.46 13.34
CA ASP A 941 -9.64 -28.21 14.79
C ASP A 941 -9.27 -26.74 15.07
N LYS A 942 -8.53 -26.09 14.18
CA LYS A 942 -8.30 -24.62 14.15
C LYS A 942 -9.43 -23.80 13.53
N LYS A 943 -10.53 -24.43 13.10
CA LYS A 943 -11.70 -23.78 12.46
C LYS A 943 -11.39 -23.03 11.15
N LEU A 944 -10.27 -23.36 10.50
CA LEU A 944 -9.77 -22.83 9.22
C LEU A 944 -10.46 -23.53 8.03
N LEU A 945 -11.77 -23.35 7.90
CA LEU A 945 -12.60 -24.13 6.97
C LEU A 945 -12.29 -23.85 5.50
N GLN A 946 -11.95 -22.60 5.15
CA GLN A 946 -11.58 -22.24 3.78
C GLN A 946 -10.30 -22.96 3.35
N GLN A 947 -9.27 -22.97 4.19
CA GLN A 947 -8.00 -23.64 3.94
C GLN A 947 -8.15 -25.17 3.92
N ALA A 948 -9.02 -25.74 4.75
CA ALA A 948 -9.39 -27.15 4.67
C ALA A 948 -10.04 -27.48 3.30
N LEU A 949 -10.93 -26.63 2.79
CA LEU A 949 -11.53 -26.79 1.46
C LEU A 949 -10.49 -26.64 0.33
N VAL A 950 -9.52 -25.72 0.46
CA VAL A 950 -8.41 -25.56 -0.50
C VAL A 950 -7.52 -26.81 -0.53
N LEU A 951 -7.09 -27.30 0.65
CA LEU A 951 -6.30 -28.55 0.77
C LEU A 951 -7.05 -29.77 0.22
N ILE A 952 -8.36 -29.88 0.50
CA ILE A 952 -9.18 -30.95 -0.09
C ILE A 952 -9.08 -30.88 -1.61
N GLU A 953 -9.30 -29.72 -2.21
CA GLU A 953 -9.32 -29.60 -3.66
C GLU A 953 -7.96 -29.91 -4.32
N SER A 954 -6.87 -29.28 -3.87
CA SER A 954 -5.56 -29.40 -4.53
C SER A 954 -4.83 -30.71 -4.19
N GLN A 955 -4.85 -31.14 -2.92
CA GLN A 955 -4.00 -32.24 -2.47
C GLN A 955 -4.68 -33.62 -2.49
N THR A 956 -6.01 -33.73 -2.62
CA THR A 956 -6.67 -35.06 -2.67
C THR A 956 -6.21 -35.87 -3.90
N ALA A 957 -6.13 -35.25 -5.08
CA ALA A 957 -5.69 -35.93 -6.29
C ALA A 957 -4.22 -36.40 -6.18
N VAL A 958 -3.34 -35.49 -5.76
CA VAL A 958 -1.90 -35.76 -5.47
C VAL A 958 -1.76 -36.93 -4.51
N THR A 959 -2.49 -36.92 -3.39
CA THR A 959 -2.44 -37.96 -2.36
C THR A 959 -2.83 -39.34 -2.90
N LEU A 960 -3.87 -39.42 -3.74
CA LEU A 960 -4.33 -40.69 -4.33
C LEU A 960 -3.36 -41.22 -5.41
N VAL A 961 -2.68 -40.35 -6.15
CA VAL A 961 -1.65 -40.74 -7.13
C VAL A 961 -0.37 -41.20 -6.43
N ASN A 962 0.13 -40.44 -5.44
CA ASN A 962 1.36 -40.77 -4.70
C ASN A 962 1.24 -42.10 -3.91
N ASN A 963 0.03 -42.50 -3.55
CA ASN A 963 -0.25 -43.80 -2.93
C ASN A 963 -0.51 -44.94 -3.95
N ASN A 964 -0.22 -44.71 -5.23
CA ASN A 964 -0.45 -45.64 -6.35
C ASN A 964 -1.93 -46.08 -6.51
N ILE A 965 -2.90 -45.38 -5.92
CA ILE A 965 -4.33 -45.75 -5.95
C ILE A 965 -4.93 -45.41 -7.32
N ILE A 966 -4.54 -44.27 -7.88
CA ILE A 966 -4.91 -43.77 -9.22
C ILE A 966 -3.63 -43.70 -10.07
N ILE A 967 -3.71 -44.12 -11.34
CA ILE A 967 -2.57 -44.22 -12.26
C ILE A 967 -2.65 -43.11 -13.32
N GLY A 968 -1.76 -42.12 -13.21
CA GLY A 968 -1.53 -41.07 -14.20
C GLY A 968 -0.16 -41.19 -14.88
N SER A 969 0.06 -40.41 -15.94
CA SER A 969 1.36 -40.26 -16.59
C SER A 969 2.08 -38.99 -16.09
N GLU A 970 3.22 -39.15 -15.42
CA GLU A 970 4.13 -38.03 -15.11
C GLU A 970 4.62 -37.39 -16.41
N GLY A 971 4.53 -36.06 -16.56
CA GLY A 971 5.00 -35.40 -17.80
C GLY A 971 4.42 -34.04 -18.21
N ARG A 972 3.96 -33.19 -17.28
CA ARG A 972 3.92 -31.71 -17.35
C ARG A 972 3.27 -31.11 -16.09
N ASN A 973 3.71 -29.92 -15.66
CA ASN A 973 3.40 -29.35 -14.33
C ASN A 973 2.08 -28.56 -14.25
N HIS A 974 1.08 -28.88 -15.07
CA HIS A 974 -0.26 -28.30 -14.95
C HIS A 974 -1.32 -29.39 -14.74
N ASP A 975 -1.84 -29.40 -13.51
CA ASP A 975 -2.99 -30.13 -12.96
C ASP A 975 -3.52 -31.32 -13.74
N TYR A 976 -3.21 -32.54 -13.24
CA TYR A 976 -3.73 -33.85 -13.64
C TYR A 976 -4.98 -33.80 -14.53
N PRO A 977 -4.84 -33.68 -15.87
CA PRO A 977 -5.98 -33.30 -16.72
C PRO A 977 -7.09 -34.34 -16.65
N PHE A 978 -6.73 -35.62 -16.48
CA PHE A 978 -7.67 -36.70 -16.24
C PHE A 978 -8.54 -36.49 -14.98
N PHE A 979 -7.98 -36.02 -13.86
CA PHE A 979 -8.74 -35.85 -12.62
C PHE A 979 -9.65 -34.61 -12.70
N GLY A 980 -9.18 -33.54 -13.34
CA GLY A 980 -10.02 -32.38 -13.68
C GLY A 980 -11.18 -32.76 -14.62
N ASP A 981 -10.90 -33.45 -15.72
CA ASP A 981 -11.88 -34.02 -16.64
C ASP A 981 -12.86 -34.97 -15.92
N TRP A 982 -12.37 -35.91 -15.12
CA TRP A 982 -13.22 -36.88 -14.43
C TRP A 982 -14.13 -36.21 -13.39
N VAL A 983 -13.64 -35.20 -12.67
CA VAL A 983 -14.46 -34.34 -11.82
C VAL A 983 -15.50 -33.62 -12.68
N LYS A 984 -15.10 -32.98 -13.79
CA LYS A 984 -16.00 -32.27 -14.73
C LYS A 984 -17.11 -33.16 -15.31
N TYR A 985 -16.78 -34.32 -15.88
CA TYR A 985 -17.78 -35.22 -16.48
C TYR A 985 -18.60 -36.01 -15.43
N SER A 986 -18.17 -36.02 -14.15
CA SER A 986 -19.02 -36.46 -13.03
C SER A 986 -19.80 -35.30 -12.37
N LEU A 987 -19.67 -34.07 -12.87
CA LEU A 987 -20.37 -32.85 -12.43
C LEU A 987 -21.50 -32.37 -13.38
N CYS A 988 -21.57 -32.84 -14.63
CA CYS A 988 -22.51 -32.38 -15.67
C CYS A 988 -23.98 -32.32 -15.22
N LYS A 989 -24.74 -31.32 -15.72
CA LYS A 989 -26.06 -30.91 -15.18
C LYS A 989 -27.25 -31.50 -15.95
N SER A 990 -27.12 -31.76 -17.26
CA SER A 990 -28.19 -32.33 -18.11
C SER A 990 -27.66 -33.07 -19.35
N GLU A 991 -28.57 -33.68 -20.13
CA GLU A 991 -28.26 -34.28 -21.44
C GLU A 991 -27.74 -33.28 -22.48
N ASN A 992 -28.07 -31.99 -22.35
CA ASN A 992 -27.79 -30.97 -23.37
C ASN A 992 -26.46 -30.23 -23.20
N GLU A 993 -25.65 -30.54 -22.18
CA GLU A 993 -24.36 -29.85 -21.94
C GLU A 993 -23.14 -30.49 -22.65
N ASP A 994 -23.30 -31.67 -23.27
CA ASP A 994 -22.25 -32.29 -24.11
C ASP A 994 -22.85 -33.32 -25.12
N SER A 995 -24.03 -33.02 -25.68
CA SER A 995 -24.78 -33.93 -26.57
C SER A 995 -24.17 -34.05 -27.98
N ILE A 996 -23.11 -34.86 -28.14
CA ILE A 996 -22.61 -35.25 -29.45
C ILE A 996 -23.61 -36.23 -30.10
N TYR A 997 -24.44 -35.71 -31.01
CA TYR A 997 -25.29 -36.53 -31.89
C TYR A 997 -24.42 -37.36 -32.85
N VAL A 998 -24.32 -38.67 -32.60
CA VAL A 998 -23.70 -39.60 -33.55
C VAL A 998 -24.72 -39.96 -34.64
N ARG A 999 -24.74 -39.20 -35.74
CA ARG A 999 -25.42 -39.65 -36.96
C ARG A 999 -24.69 -40.86 -37.54
N PHE A 1000 -25.44 -41.92 -37.78
CA PHE A 1000 -25.05 -43.01 -38.68
C PHE A 1000 -25.73 -42.78 -40.03
N ASP A 1001 -25.10 -41.97 -40.89
CA ASP A 1001 -25.60 -41.76 -42.25
C ASP A 1001 -25.45 -43.07 -43.06
N LYS A 1002 -26.59 -43.64 -43.47
CA LYS A 1002 -26.67 -44.90 -44.22
C LYS A 1002 -26.66 -44.63 -45.73
N GLU A 1003 -25.46 -44.58 -46.32
CA GLU A 1003 -25.25 -44.64 -47.77
C GLU A 1003 -24.68 -46.01 -48.20
N PRO A 1004 -25.08 -46.58 -49.36
CA PRO A 1004 -24.84 -47.99 -49.65
C PRO A 1004 -23.53 -48.26 -50.41
N LEU A 1005 -22.57 -48.93 -49.76
CA LEU A 1005 -21.36 -49.43 -50.41
C LEU A 1005 -21.63 -50.68 -51.29
N LEU A 1006 -22.01 -50.42 -52.54
CA LEU A 1006 -21.62 -51.27 -53.67
C LEU A 1006 -20.19 -50.85 -54.09
N SER A 1007 -19.23 -51.74 -54.37
CA SER A 1007 -19.29 -53.20 -54.42
C SER A 1007 -17.92 -53.82 -54.17
N PHE A 1008 -17.85 -54.91 -53.41
CA PHE A 1008 -16.79 -55.91 -53.51
C PHE A 1008 -17.37 -57.33 -53.33
N GLU A 1009 -16.71 -58.32 -53.93
CA GLU A 1009 -17.25 -59.67 -54.08
C GLU A 1009 -17.06 -60.54 -52.83
N LYS A 1010 -17.78 -61.67 -52.78
CA LYS A 1010 -17.81 -62.58 -51.63
C LYS A 1010 -16.48 -63.34 -51.46
N SER A 1011 -15.93 -63.29 -50.26
CA SER A 1011 -15.14 -64.40 -49.70
C SER A 1011 -15.54 -64.70 -48.24
N GLU A 1012 -16.01 -65.92 -48.05
CA GLU A 1012 -15.91 -66.77 -46.85
C GLU A 1012 -15.95 -66.15 -45.44
N ALA A 1013 -17.18 -66.02 -44.94
CA ALA A 1013 -17.63 -66.54 -43.65
C ALA A 1013 -16.74 -66.36 -42.39
N ILE A 1014 -17.12 -65.35 -41.58
CA ILE A 1014 -17.15 -65.50 -40.12
C ILE A 1014 -18.62 -65.41 -39.68
N SER A 1015 -19.03 -66.21 -38.70
CA SER A 1015 -20.42 -66.42 -38.31
C SER A 1015 -21.03 -65.23 -37.56
N ASN A 1016 -22.19 -64.75 -38.03
CA ASN A 1016 -23.05 -63.82 -37.29
C ASN A 1016 -23.72 -64.51 -36.10
N ASP A 1017 -23.09 -64.51 -34.94
CA ASP A 1017 -23.74 -64.77 -33.66
C ASP A 1017 -23.05 -63.97 -32.54
N THR A 1018 -23.84 -63.47 -31.57
CA THR A 1018 -23.38 -62.68 -30.40
C THR A 1018 -22.75 -61.30 -30.66
N MET A 1019 -23.45 -60.43 -31.40
CA MET A 1019 -23.41 -58.99 -31.11
C MET A 1019 -24.84 -58.48 -30.85
N GLU A 1020 -25.19 -58.32 -29.57
CA GLU A 1020 -26.41 -57.61 -29.19
C GLU A 1020 -26.33 -56.15 -29.65
N VAL A 1021 -27.38 -55.66 -30.29
CA VAL A 1021 -27.51 -54.24 -30.62
C VAL A 1021 -27.84 -53.50 -29.32
N CYS A 1022 -26.90 -52.71 -28.80
CA CYS A 1022 -27.15 -51.88 -27.63
C CYS A 1022 -28.18 -50.78 -27.95
N ASP A 1023 -29.33 -50.82 -27.29
CA ASP A 1023 -30.41 -49.83 -27.42
C ASP A 1023 -29.96 -48.38 -27.17
N GLU A 1024 -30.66 -47.44 -27.81
CA GLU A 1024 -30.28 -46.03 -27.98
C GLU A 1024 -30.35 -45.14 -26.71
N ASN A 1025 -30.35 -45.71 -25.49
CA ASN A 1025 -30.66 -45.00 -24.23
C ASN A 1025 -29.68 -45.26 -23.06
N TYR A 1026 -28.39 -45.46 -23.32
CA TYR A 1026 -27.39 -45.73 -22.26
C TYR A 1026 -26.89 -44.48 -21.52
N LYS A 1027 -27.58 -44.10 -20.43
CA LYS A 1027 -27.16 -43.02 -19.52
C LYS A 1027 -25.93 -43.40 -18.67
N MET A 1028 -24.74 -43.12 -19.19
CA MET A 1028 -23.48 -43.23 -18.44
C MET A 1028 -23.29 -42.03 -17.50
N SER A 1029 -23.79 -42.16 -16.26
CA SER A 1029 -23.44 -41.29 -15.13
C SER A 1029 -23.06 -42.14 -13.92
N TYR A 1030 -22.11 -41.64 -13.11
CA TYR A 1030 -21.73 -42.22 -11.82
C TYR A 1030 -22.83 -42.07 -10.74
N PHE A 1031 -23.82 -41.20 -10.98
CA PHE A 1031 -24.91 -40.87 -10.05
C PHE A 1031 -26.27 -40.91 -10.77
N THR A 1032 -27.30 -41.46 -10.14
CA THR A 1032 -28.61 -41.76 -10.79
C THR A 1032 -29.41 -40.54 -11.24
N THR A 1033 -29.33 -39.43 -10.51
CA THR A 1033 -30.30 -38.33 -10.62
C THR A 1033 -29.71 -36.99 -10.18
N TYR A 1034 -30.22 -35.91 -10.77
CA TYR A 1034 -29.87 -34.53 -10.45
C TYR A 1034 -30.60 -34.04 -9.18
N LYS A 1035 -29.85 -33.40 -8.28
CA LYS A 1035 -30.31 -32.70 -7.07
C LYS A 1035 -29.22 -31.69 -6.58
N PRO A 1036 -29.52 -30.81 -5.60
CA PRO A 1036 -28.56 -29.83 -5.08
C PRO A 1036 -27.41 -30.47 -4.26
N TYR A 1037 -26.58 -29.63 -3.63
CA TYR A 1037 -25.34 -30.01 -2.95
C TYR A 1037 -25.61 -31.08 -1.88
N PHE A 1038 -24.81 -32.14 -1.87
CA PHE A 1038 -25.01 -33.34 -1.04
C PHE A 1038 -26.40 -34.01 -1.15
N ASN A 1039 -27.18 -33.74 -2.21
CA ASN A 1039 -28.50 -34.34 -2.51
C ASN A 1039 -29.48 -34.42 -1.32
N ASP A 1040 -29.52 -33.38 -0.49
CA ASP A 1040 -30.34 -33.30 0.74
C ASP A 1040 -30.01 -34.37 1.81
N ILE A 1041 -28.82 -34.98 1.76
CA ILE A 1041 -28.37 -35.93 2.78
C ILE A 1041 -28.01 -35.18 4.07
N ASP A 1042 -28.77 -35.43 5.13
CA ASP A 1042 -28.46 -34.93 6.47
C ASP A 1042 -27.16 -35.54 7.02
N VAL A 1043 -26.14 -34.71 7.19
CA VAL A 1043 -24.82 -35.08 7.75
C VAL A 1043 -24.85 -35.29 9.27
N ASN A 1044 -25.94 -34.89 9.94
CA ASN A 1044 -26.13 -35.13 11.38
C ASN A 1044 -26.56 -36.58 11.68
N LEU A 1045 -26.90 -37.37 10.66
CA LEU A 1045 -27.03 -38.82 10.77
C LEU A 1045 -25.66 -39.48 11.07
N GLY A 1046 -25.63 -40.51 11.91
CA GLY A 1046 -24.38 -41.21 12.24
C GLY A 1046 -23.70 -41.87 11.02
N GLU A 1047 -22.36 -41.95 11.01
CA GLU A 1047 -21.49 -42.30 9.86
C GLU A 1047 -22.09 -43.36 8.90
N GLY A 1048 -22.51 -44.51 9.42
CA GLY A 1048 -23.05 -45.61 8.61
C GLY A 1048 -24.38 -45.33 7.90
N ARG A 1049 -25.21 -44.40 8.40
CA ARG A 1049 -26.43 -43.96 7.72
C ARG A 1049 -26.11 -43.03 6.54
N VAL A 1050 -25.27 -42.01 6.76
CA VAL A 1050 -24.81 -41.10 5.69
C VAL A 1050 -24.17 -41.89 4.54
N ILE A 1051 -23.30 -42.84 4.87
CA ILE A 1051 -22.68 -43.76 3.89
C ILE A 1051 -23.76 -44.54 3.12
N ASN A 1052 -24.78 -45.08 3.79
CA ASN A 1052 -25.83 -45.83 3.11
C ASN A 1052 -26.69 -44.95 2.19
N GLU A 1053 -27.02 -43.71 2.56
CA GLU A 1053 -27.73 -42.79 1.66
C GLU A 1053 -26.88 -42.44 0.43
N ILE A 1054 -25.57 -42.15 0.61
CA ILE A 1054 -24.64 -41.94 -0.51
C ILE A 1054 -24.58 -43.17 -1.43
N LEU A 1055 -24.59 -44.39 -0.87
CA LEU A 1055 -24.55 -45.63 -1.65
C LEU A 1055 -25.85 -45.93 -2.42
N LYS A 1056 -27.01 -45.36 -2.03
CA LYS A 1056 -28.27 -45.48 -2.79
C LYS A 1056 -28.27 -44.67 -4.10
N LEU A 1057 -27.41 -43.66 -4.23
CA LEU A 1057 -27.29 -42.82 -5.42
C LEU A 1057 -26.60 -43.52 -6.62
N LYS A 1058 -26.26 -44.81 -6.47
CA LYS A 1058 -25.57 -45.61 -7.48
C LYS A 1058 -26.51 -46.11 -8.58
N ASN A 1059 -26.03 -46.03 -9.81
CA ASN A 1059 -26.73 -46.51 -10.99
C ASN A 1059 -27.03 -48.02 -10.89
N THR A 1060 -28.22 -48.46 -11.30
CA THR A 1060 -28.68 -49.85 -11.16
C THR A 1060 -27.82 -50.85 -11.95
N ASN A 1061 -27.21 -50.42 -13.04
CA ASN A 1061 -26.30 -51.22 -13.87
C ASN A 1061 -24.81 -51.11 -13.46
N TRP A 1062 -24.52 -50.91 -12.17
CA TRP A 1062 -23.14 -50.74 -11.65
C TRP A 1062 -22.31 -52.03 -11.68
N ASP A 1063 -21.63 -52.27 -12.81
CA ASP A 1063 -20.41 -53.09 -12.85
C ASP A 1063 -19.19 -52.20 -12.64
N ALA A 1064 -18.51 -52.35 -11.50
CA ALA A 1064 -17.32 -51.58 -11.18
C ALA A 1064 -16.21 -51.71 -12.26
N THR A 1065 -16.11 -52.82 -12.97
CA THR A 1065 -15.10 -53.00 -14.03
C THR A 1065 -15.36 -52.19 -15.30
N LYS A 1066 -16.53 -51.54 -15.42
CA LYS A 1066 -16.87 -50.60 -16.51
C LYS A 1066 -16.57 -49.13 -16.17
N TYR A 1067 -16.44 -48.79 -14.89
CA TYR A 1067 -16.17 -47.43 -14.41
C TYR A 1067 -14.70 -47.22 -13.98
N TYR A 1068 -13.93 -48.31 -13.86
CA TYR A 1068 -12.55 -48.32 -13.38
C TYR A 1068 -11.65 -49.07 -14.37
N GLU A 1069 -10.64 -48.38 -14.93
CA GLU A 1069 -9.71 -48.96 -15.92
C GLU A 1069 -8.56 -49.70 -15.23
N GLN A 1070 -8.25 -50.92 -15.69
CA GLN A 1070 -7.08 -51.66 -15.21
C GLN A 1070 -5.83 -51.24 -15.98
N LYS A 1071 -4.91 -50.52 -15.32
CA LYS A 1071 -3.56 -50.25 -15.85
C LYS A 1071 -2.48 -50.95 -15.03
N LYS A 1072 -1.46 -51.48 -15.72
CA LYS A 1072 -0.23 -51.98 -15.10
C LYS A 1072 0.61 -50.79 -14.64
N GLY A 1073 1.22 -50.88 -13.46
CA GLY A 1073 2.23 -49.91 -13.02
C GLY A 1073 3.44 -49.91 -13.96
N VAL A 1074 3.70 -48.79 -14.62
CA VAL A 1074 4.79 -48.65 -15.60
C VAL A 1074 6.09 -48.37 -14.88
N LYS A 1075 7.01 -49.35 -14.85
CA LYS A 1075 8.43 -49.02 -14.69
C LYS A 1075 8.91 -48.31 -15.95
N ARG A 1076 9.69 -47.24 -15.80
CA ARG A 1076 10.24 -46.40 -16.89
C ARG A 1076 10.67 -47.24 -18.11
N GLY A 1077 10.06 -46.98 -19.26
CA GLY A 1077 10.40 -47.58 -20.55
C GLY A 1077 9.49 -47.09 -21.66
N LEU A 1078 10.04 -46.89 -22.86
CA LEU A 1078 9.25 -46.59 -24.06
C LEU A 1078 8.39 -47.80 -24.44
N GLY A 1079 7.18 -47.56 -24.94
CA GLY A 1079 6.22 -48.60 -25.31
C GLY A 1079 5.45 -48.27 -26.59
N VAL A 1080 6.09 -48.45 -27.74
CA VAL A 1080 5.42 -48.47 -29.05
C VAL A 1080 4.62 -49.77 -29.16
N TYR A 1081 3.37 -49.69 -29.65
CA TYR A 1081 2.62 -50.87 -30.10
C TYR A 1081 1.91 -50.61 -31.42
N TYR A 1082 2.39 -51.30 -32.46
CA TYR A 1082 1.60 -51.62 -33.66
C TYR A 1082 0.65 -52.79 -33.35
N LEU A 1083 -0.47 -52.88 -34.07
CA LEU A 1083 -1.26 -54.11 -34.12
C LEU A 1083 -1.90 -54.30 -35.50
N ASN A 1084 -1.32 -55.23 -36.26
CA ASN A 1084 -1.74 -55.79 -37.55
C ASN A 1084 -1.77 -54.89 -38.78
N ASN A 1085 -1.62 -55.54 -39.93
CA ASN A 1085 -1.53 -54.97 -41.26
C ASN A 1085 -2.90 -54.90 -41.95
N ASP A 1086 -2.88 -54.25 -43.13
CA ASP A 1086 -3.90 -54.22 -44.17
C ASP A 1086 -5.13 -53.33 -43.92
N ILE A 1087 -5.68 -52.83 -45.04
CA ILE A 1087 -6.75 -51.82 -45.18
C ILE A 1087 -6.29 -50.36 -44.93
N TYR A 1088 -6.12 -49.64 -46.04
CA TYR A 1088 -6.07 -48.17 -46.11
C TYR A 1088 -7.47 -47.55 -45.93
N ASN A 1089 -7.51 -46.28 -45.51
CA ASN A 1089 -8.63 -45.33 -45.69
C ASN A 1089 -10.01 -45.73 -45.12
N LEU A 1090 -10.20 -45.53 -43.82
CA LEU A 1090 -11.49 -45.13 -43.24
C LEU A 1090 -11.27 -44.04 -42.17
N GLY A 1091 -12.18 -43.08 -42.06
CA GLY A 1091 -12.00 -41.89 -41.23
C GLY A 1091 -12.00 -42.17 -39.72
N LEU A 1092 -10.97 -41.71 -39.01
CA LEU A 1092 -10.87 -41.83 -37.55
C LEU A 1092 -11.85 -40.88 -36.84
N SER A 1093 -13.06 -41.37 -36.58
CA SER A 1093 -14.04 -40.70 -35.73
C SER A 1093 -13.63 -40.80 -34.26
N TYR A 1094 -13.26 -39.67 -33.65
CA TYR A 1094 -12.86 -39.60 -32.24
C TYR A 1094 -14.06 -39.80 -31.31
N LYS A 1095 -14.27 -41.03 -30.83
CA LYS A 1095 -15.21 -41.32 -29.72
C LYS A 1095 -14.74 -40.67 -28.41
N LYS A 1096 -15.19 -39.43 -28.14
CA LYS A 1096 -15.19 -38.84 -26.79
C LYS A 1096 -16.25 -39.51 -25.89
N GLY A 1097 -16.03 -40.78 -25.59
CA GLY A 1097 -16.75 -41.47 -24.51
C GLY A 1097 -16.16 -41.11 -23.14
N LEU A 1098 -16.97 -41.19 -22.09
CA LEU A 1098 -16.54 -41.10 -20.69
C LEU A 1098 -15.38 -42.07 -20.43
N LYS A 1099 -14.20 -41.54 -20.08
CA LYS A 1099 -13.03 -42.36 -19.75
C LYS A 1099 -13.20 -42.91 -18.32
N PRO A 1100 -13.07 -44.23 -18.09
CA PRO A 1100 -13.10 -44.82 -16.75
C PRO A 1100 -11.90 -44.38 -15.92
N ILE A 1101 -12.03 -44.38 -14.58
CA ILE A 1101 -10.94 -43.93 -13.68
C ILE A 1101 -9.81 -44.96 -13.72
N PRO A 1102 -8.57 -44.59 -14.12
CA PRO A 1102 -7.44 -45.50 -14.10
C PRO A 1102 -7.01 -45.73 -12.65
N VAL A 1103 -7.41 -46.85 -12.08
CA VAL A 1103 -7.03 -47.24 -10.71
C VAL A 1103 -6.00 -48.35 -10.74
N ASN A 1104 -5.38 -48.58 -9.59
CA ASN A 1104 -4.46 -49.69 -9.43
C ASN A 1104 -5.09 -51.02 -9.85
N GLN A 1105 -4.37 -51.81 -10.67
CA GLN A 1105 -4.83 -53.14 -11.09
C GLN A 1105 -5.23 -54.06 -9.92
N GLU A 1106 -4.63 -53.89 -8.73
CA GLU A 1106 -4.96 -54.69 -7.55
C GLU A 1106 -6.41 -54.44 -7.10
N LEU A 1107 -6.90 -53.19 -7.16
CA LEU A 1107 -8.26 -52.81 -6.78
C LEU A 1107 -9.36 -53.43 -7.65
N VAL A 1108 -9.03 -53.91 -8.86
CA VAL A 1108 -10.00 -54.45 -9.83
C VAL A 1108 -10.06 -55.99 -9.78
N LYS A 1109 -9.17 -56.67 -9.02
CA LYS A 1109 -9.12 -58.15 -8.95
C LYS A 1109 -10.41 -58.75 -8.33
N LYS A 1110 -11.05 -59.63 -9.11
CA LYS A 1110 -12.51 -59.92 -9.05
C LYS A 1110 -13.11 -60.29 -7.69
N ASN A 1111 -12.36 -60.93 -6.77
CA ASN A 1111 -12.95 -61.58 -5.59
C ASN A 1111 -12.67 -60.89 -4.23
N VAL A 1112 -11.92 -59.78 -4.17
CA VAL A 1112 -11.58 -59.12 -2.89
C VAL A 1112 -12.05 -57.66 -2.83
N ASN A 1113 -11.80 -56.88 -3.89
CA ASN A 1113 -11.70 -55.41 -3.74
C ASN A 1113 -12.97 -54.61 -4.09
N ARG A 1114 -14.13 -55.27 -4.22
CA ARG A 1114 -15.45 -54.62 -4.39
C ARG A 1114 -15.85 -53.70 -3.22
N VAL A 1115 -15.25 -53.86 -2.03
CA VAL A 1115 -15.49 -52.98 -0.88
C VAL A 1115 -14.74 -51.66 -1.04
N TYR A 1116 -13.45 -51.70 -1.41
CA TYR A 1116 -12.65 -50.49 -1.59
C TYR A 1116 -13.16 -49.61 -2.74
N LEU A 1117 -13.67 -50.19 -3.82
CA LEU A 1117 -14.35 -49.43 -4.88
C LEU A 1117 -15.71 -48.85 -4.44
N LYS A 1118 -16.31 -49.33 -3.33
CA LYS A 1118 -17.45 -48.65 -2.68
C LYS A 1118 -16.98 -47.51 -1.78
N ASP A 1119 -15.92 -47.70 -1.00
CA ASP A 1119 -15.36 -46.68 -0.11
C ASP A 1119 -14.78 -45.49 -0.91
N LEU A 1120 -14.09 -45.74 -2.03
CA LEU A 1120 -13.60 -44.71 -2.96
C LEU A 1120 -14.75 -43.87 -3.52
N TYR A 1121 -15.86 -44.49 -3.92
CA TYR A 1121 -17.05 -43.76 -4.40
C TYR A 1121 -17.62 -42.81 -3.34
N VAL A 1122 -17.69 -43.25 -2.08
CA VAL A 1122 -18.18 -42.41 -0.96
C VAL A 1122 -17.23 -41.24 -0.72
N LEU A 1123 -15.92 -41.50 -0.70
CA LEU A 1123 -14.90 -40.46 -0.58
C LEU A 1123 -15.01 -39.41 -1.70
N MET A 1124 -15.18 -39.86 -2.94
CA MET A 1124 -15.33 -39.00 -4.12
C MET A 1124 -16.65 -38.22 -4.15
N TYR A 1125 -17.74 -38.78 -3.61
CA TYR A 1125 -18.99 -38.05 -3.44
C TYR A 1125 -18.84 -36.87 -2.48
N ILE A 1126 -18.19 -37.10 -1.33
CA ILE A 1126 -17.98 -36.05 -0.32
C ILE A 1126 -17.01 -34.97 -0.86
N TYR A 1127 -15.93 -35.36 -1.54
CA TYR A 1127 -15.04 -34.45 -2.27
C TYR A 1127 -15.82 -33.56 -3.25
N LYS A 1128 -16.70 -34.15 -4.08
CA LYS A 1128 -17.54 -33.42 -5.05
C LYS A 1128 -18.46 -32.40 -4.37
N GLY A 1129 -19.06 -32.74 -3.23
CA GLY A 1129 -19.89 -31.80 -2.46
C GLY A 1129 -19.09 -30.64 -1.87
N LEU A 1130 -17.95 -30.94 -1.24
CA LEU A 1130 -17.07 -29.94 -0.62
C LEU A 1130 -16.41 -29.02 -1.65
N LYS A 1131 -15.92 -29.54 -2.78
CA LYS A 1131 -15.39 -28.73 -3.89
C LYS A 1131 -16.48 -27.84 -4.50
N ARG A 1132 -17.70 -28.36 -4.75
CA ARG A 1132 -18.82 -27.51 -5.19
C ARG A 1132 -19.09 -26.38 -4.19
N TYR A 1133 -19.17 -26.68 -2.89
CA TYR A 1133 -19.37 -25.66 -1.85
C TYR A 1133 -18.25 -24.60 -1.84
N ARG A 1134 -16.98 -25.00 -1.94
CA ARG A 1134 -15.84 -24.06 -2.06
C ARG A 1134 -16.04 -23.11 -3.24
N ASN A 1135 -16.34 -23.64 -4.42
CA ASN A 1135 -16.48 -22.84 -5.63
C ASN A 1135 -17.64 -21.83 -5.48
N SER A 1136 -18.78 -22.23 -4.93
CA SER A 1136 -19.92 -21.32 -4.77
C SER A 1136 -19.69 -20.21 -3.73
N VAL A 1137 -18.86 -20.46 -2.71
CA VAL A 1137 -18.42 -19.43 -1.76
C VAL A 1137 -17.33 -18.52 -2.36
N ALA A 1138 -16.47 -19.05 -3.22
CA ALA A 1138 -15.43 -18.28 -3.92
C ALA A 1138 -16.01 -17.38 -5.04
N HIS A 1139 -17.04 -17.85 -5.75
CA HIS A 1139 -17.75 -17.11 -6.81
C HIS A 1139 -19.05 -16.44 -6.31
N ALA A 1140 -19.14 -16.14 -5.02
CA ALA A 1140 -20.35 -15.60 -4.39
C ALA A 1140 -20.80 -14.22 -4.94
N SER A 1141 -19.96 -13.55 -5.74
CA SER A 1141 -20.27 -12.29 -6.42
C SER A 1141 -20.90 -12.45 -7.82
N GLU A 1142 -20.96 -13.66 -8.41
CA GLU A 1142 -21.35 -13.85 -9.82
C GLU A 1142 -22.57 -14.77 -10.06
N VAL A 1143 -23.00 -15.53 -9.04
CA VAL A 1143 -23.91 -16.67 -9.22
C VAL A 1143 -25.21 -16.54 -8.42
N ASP A 1144 -26.18 -15.86 -9.03
CA ASP A 1144 -27.60 -15.96 -8.67
C ASP A 1144 -28.14 -17.35 -9.06
N ASP A 1145 -27.88 -18.36 -8.21
CA ASP A 1145 -28.50 -19.68 -8.27
C ASP A 1145 -29.34 -19.86 -7.00
N GLN A 1146 -30.67 -19.86 -7.14
CA GLN A 1146 -31.63 -20.06 -6.06
C GLN A 1146 -31.51 -21.44 -5.37
N ASN A 1147 -30.57 -22.29 -5.82
CA ASN A 1147 -30.20 -23.57 -5.23
C ASN A 1147 -28.87 -23.54 -4.44
N ILE A 1148 -28.29 -22.38 -4.12
CA ILE A 1148 -27.24 -22.28 -3.09
C ILE A 1148 -27.88 -22.71 -1.75
N PRO A 1149 -27.45 -23.84 -1.15
CA PRO A 1149 -28.06 -24.32 0.08
C PRO A 1149 -27.46 -23.61 1.27
N ASN A 1150 -28.32 -23.24 2.23
CA ASN A 1150 -27.95 -22.73 3.55
C ASN A 1150 -27.31 -23.83 4.43
N LEU A 1151 -26.20 -24.41 3.98
CA LEU A 1151 -25.35 -25.26 4.81
C LEU A 1151 -24.73 -24.40 5.91
N THR A 1152 -25.09 -24.69 7.15
CA THR A 1152 -24.51 -24.01 8.30
C THR A 1152 -23.03 -24.37 8.43
N ARG A 1153 -22.25 -23.49 9.10
CA ARG A 1153 -20.85 -23.76 9.46
C ARG A 1153 -20.65 -25.15 10.09
N SER A 1154 -21.60 -25.59 10.93
CA SER A 1154 -21.53 -26.90 11.60
C SER A 1154 -21.69 -28.08 10.64
N GLU A 1155 -22.49 -27.95 9.58
CA GLU A 1155 -22.68 -29.01 8.58
C GLU A 1155 -21.48 -29.11 7.64
N VAL A 1156 -20.88 -27.98 7.27
CA VAL A 1156 -19.59 -27.96 6.53
C VAL A 1156 -18.48 -28.59 7.36
N GLU A 1157 -18.38 -28.25 8.66
CA GLU A 1157 -17.46 -28.89 9.60
C GLU A 1157 -17.65 -30.42 9.67
N LYS A 1158 -18.90 -30.90 9.74
CA LYS A 1158 -19.23 -32.34 9.76
C LYS A 1158 -18.93 -33.05 8.44
N TRP A 1159 -19.16 -32.41 7.30
CA TRP A 1159 -18.78 -32.98 5.99
C TRP A 1159 -17.26 -33.07 5.82
N ILE A 1160 -16.51 -32.08 6.30
CA ILE A 1160 -15.03 -32.12 6.34
C ILE A 1160 -14.54 -33.21 7.31
N GLU A 1161 -15.12 -33.32 8.51
CA GLU A 1161 -14.76 -34.38 9.47
C GLU A 1161 -15.04 -35.79 8.91
N LEU A 1162 -16.19 -35.97 8.27
CA LEU A 1162 -16.52 -37.21 7.57
C LEU A 1162 -15.52 -37.48 6.44
N PHE A 1163 -15.16 -36.48 5.64
CA PHE A 1163 -14.14 -36.64 4.58
C PHE A 1163 -12.80 -37.10 5.16
N ILE A 1164 -12.30 -36.47 6.22
CA ILE A 1164 -11.06 -36.83 6.92
C ILE A 1164 -11.13 -38.29 7.40
N ILE A 1165 -12.20 -38.66 8.10
CA ILE A 1165 -12.42 -40.01 8.63
C ILE A 1165 -12.44 -41.05 7.51
N ARG A 1166 -13.08 -40.75 6.38
CA ARG A 1166 -13.14 -41.67 5.22
C ARG A 1166 -11.81 -41.73 4.48
N LEU A 1167 -11.09 -40.63 4.33
CA LEU A 1167 -9.78 -40.58 3.67
C LEU A 1167 -8.71 -41.34 4.47
N ASP A 1168 -8.62 -41.08 5.77
CA ASP A 1168 -7.71 -41.77 6.70
C ASP A 1168 -7.90 -43.30 6.66
N LYS A 1169 -9.14 -43.78 6.81
CA LYS A 1169 -9.46 -45.21 6.71
C LYS A 1169 -9.12 -45.75 5.32
N PHE A 1170 -9.52 -45.05 4.26
CA PHE A 1170 -9.32 -45.53 2.89
C PHE A 1170 -7.84 -45.65 2.54
N LEU A 1171 -7.01 -44.67 2.89
CA LEU A 1171 -5.57 -44.73 2.67
C LEU A 1171 -4.93 -45.90 3.44
N LYS A 1172 -5.28 -46.10 4.72
CA LYS A 1172 -4.79 -47.24 5.52
C LYS A 1172 -5.14 -48.60 4.92
N ASP A 1173 -6.38 -48.76 4.49
CA ASP A 1173 -6.88 -50.04 3.97
C ASP A 1173 -6.36 -50.35 2.55
N VAL A 1174 -6.06 -49.32 1.73
CA VAL A 1174 -5.86 -49.48 0.28
C VAL A 1174 -4.44 -49.19 -0.20
N ALA A 1175 -3.76 -48.16 0.32
CA ALA A 1175 -2.43 -47.81 -0.18
C ALA A 1175 -1.40 -48.95 -0.04
N PRO A 1176 -1.37 -49.76 1.04
CA PRO A 1176 -0.50 -50.94 1.13
C PRO A 1176 -0.80 -52.00 0.06
N ILE A 1177 -2.08 -52.15 -0.33
CA ILE A 1177 -2.51 -53.10 -1.38
C ILE A 1177 -2.07 -52.61 -2.76
N CYS A 1178 -2.12 -51.30 -3.00
CA CYS A 1178 -1.72 -50.69 -4.27
C CYS A 1178 -0.20 -50.61 -4.49
N GLY A 1179 0.62 -50.98 -3.49
CA GLY A 1179 2.06 -50.75 -3.53
C GLY A 1179 2.43 -49.26 -3.40
N GLY A 1180 1.58 -48.46 -2.76
CA GLY A 1180 1.94 -47.12 -2.29
C GLY A 1180 2.97 -47.19 -1.16
N ILE A 1181 3.76 -46.14 -0.99
CA ILE A 1181 4.73 -46.05 0.12
C ILE A 1181 3.97 -45.69 1.40
N PHE A 1182 3.39 -46.69 2.06
CA PHE A 1182 2.83 -46.53 3.40
C PHE A 1182 3.97 -46.38 4.43
N ARG A 1183 3.83 -45.46 5.38
CA ARG A 1183 4.79 -45.16 6.46
C ARG A 1183 4.09 -44.97 7.80
#